data_AF-A0A537J9B1-F1
#
_entry.id   AF-A0A537J9B1-F1
#
_cell.length_a   1.000
_cell.length_b   1.000
_cell.length_c   1.000
_cell.angle_alpha   90.00
_cell.angle_beta   90.00
_cell.angle_gamma   90.00
#
_symmetry.space_group_name_H-M   'P 1'
#
loop_
_entity.id
_entity.type
_entity.pdbx_description
1 polymer ?
#
loop_
_entity_poly.entity_id
_entity_poly.type
_entity_poly.pdbx_seq_one_letter_code
_entity_poly.pdbx_strand_id
1 'polypeptide(L)'
;RKQFPKKTVERRNTGYAVDVLLEAAPFTMGGDDFNFCKLIAGSEGTLAFITEIKLNLVPLPAKEIGLLCVHFNSIDEALRANIVALKYKPTASELIDHYILECTKNNIEQRKNRFFVKGDPGAILVIEFSKTTREQITEIVSQVEAELRTISLGYHFPLLFGDDSKKIWTLRKAGLGLLGNLPGDDKAVPVIEDTAVDVYDLPAYIREFNEILKKHGLYSVHYAHAGSGELHLRPIINLKTKEGNRLFRIIAEEIAALVKKYNGSLSGEHGDGRLRGEFIRQMVGEKNYELLRTIKRTWDPQNIFNPNKIVDTPSMNTMLRYTPGQQTPAFKTIFRFYNQDILQHAEQCNGSGDCRKTHLSGGTMCPSFMATRNEKDTTRARANILREFLTRSEKINRFDHKEILDVMDLCISCKGCKSECPSNVDMAKLKAEFLQQYYDSNGASFRSKLIANFTKSASLGAIAPGLYNFMVTAPGVSTLVKKVSGFATNRSMPTLHKTTLRKWWQKHQREKSRATEKQLPVAGYRLPGTGIRKLYFFCDEFTNYNDADIGIKAILLLERLRYEVIIPNHEESGRAWLSKGFLRHAQGIANKNISMLSPLVNAATPLIGIEPSAILTFRDEYIDLADDDQFDAAKQLAKNVFMIDEFIASEIEQGNISKERFTKEKRLVKLHGHCQQKAVSSVGSSVEMLSLPENYKVEIIPSGCCGMAGSFGYEREHYEISMKIAELVLLPAVRNQPPGVIIAAAGTSCRHQVKDGVGRRALHPVEILSDALL
;
A
#
# COMPACT_ATOMS: atom_id res chain seq x y z
N ARG A 1 -6.64 34.13 -29.75
CA ARG A 1 -6.15 32.98 -30.55
C ARG A 1 -4.62 32.90 -30.65
N LYS A 2 -3.89 33.87 -31.25
CA LYS A 2 -2.41 33.78 -31.44
C LYS A 2 -1.58 33.47 -30.18
N GLN A 3 -2.10 33.81 -28.99
CA GLN A 3 -1.40 33.60 -27.72
C GLN A 3 -1.80 32.30 -27.01
N PHE A 4 -2.80 31.57 -27.50
CA PHE A 4 -3.21 30.29 -26.91
C PHE A 4 -2.40 29.13 -27.49
N PRO A 5 -2.39 27.95 -26.84
CA PRO A 5 -1.68 26.78 -27.34
C PRO A 5 -2.11 26.40 -28.77
N LYS A 6 -1.23 25.75 -29.54
CA LYS A 6 -1.54 25.22 -30.88
C LYS A 6 -2.79 24.31 -30.81
N LYS A 7 -3.58 24.28 -31.88
CA LYS A 7 -4.76 23.39 -31.97
C LYS A 7 -4.41 21.91 -31.90
N THR A 8 -3.20 21.55 -32.31
CA THR A 8 -2.68 20.18 -32.29
C THR A 8 -2.32 19.69 -30.88
N VAL A 9 -2.23 20.59 -29.90
CA VAL A 9 -2.10 20.22 -28.48
C VAL A 9 -3.50 19.89 -27.98
N GLU A 10 -3.85 18.60 -27.97
CA GLU A 10 -5.20 18.14 -27.60
C GLU A 10 -5.49 18.32 -26.11
N ARG A 11 -4.48 18.07 -25.26
CA ARG A 11 -4.56 18.27 -23.81
C ARG A 11 -4.13 19.67 -23.45
N ARG A 12 -5.10 20.57 -23.27
CA ARG A 12 -4.83 21.96 -22.93
C ARG A 12 -5.92 22.54 -22.04
N ASN A 13 -5.51 23.00 -20.87
CA ASN A 13 -6.25 23.91 -20.02
C ASN A 13 -5.35 25.12 -19.75
N THR A 14 -5.78 26.33 -20.14
CA THR A 14 -4.99 27.55 -19.96
C THR A 14 -5.93 28.73 -19.71
N GLY A 15 -6.21 28.98 -18.44
CA GLY A 15 -7.23 29.90 -17.98
C GLY A 15 -8.62 29.43 -18.37
N TYR A 16 -9.44 30.31 -18.94
CA TYR A 16 -10.73 29.91 -19.51
C TYR A 16 -10.59 29.61 -21.00
N ALA A 17 -11.32 28.61 -21.48
CA ALA A 17 -11.32 28.14 -22.88
C ALA A 17 -11.99 29.13 -23.87
N VAL A 18 -11.63 30.42 -23.79
CA VAL A 18 -12.17 31.48 -24.66
C VAL A 18 -11.75 31.28 -26.11
N ASP A 19 -10.61 30.65 -26.38
CA ASP A 19 -10.17 30.35 -27.74
C ASP A 19 -11.06 29.31 -28.44
N VAL A 20 -11.63 28.37 -27.67
CA VAL A 20 -12.62 27.39 -28.14
C VAL A 20 -13.98 28.07 -28.32
N LEU A 21 -14.40 28.96 -27.41
CA LEU A 21 -15.64 29.71 -27.58
C LEU A 21 -15.67 30.58 -28.84
N LEU A 22 -14.51 31.09 -29.27
CA LEU A 22 -14.40 31.84 -30.52
C LEU A 22 -14.80 31.01 -31.76
N GLU A 23 -14.85 29.68 -31.67
CA GLU A 23 -15.25 28.79 -32.78
C GLU A 23 -16.77 28.64 -32.91
N ALA A 24 -17.52 29.07 -31.89
CA ALA A 24 -18.99 29.02 -31.91
C ALA A 24 -19.59 30.27 -32.55
N ALA A 25 -20.83 30.15 -33.04
CA ALA A 25 -21.66 31.30 -33.39
C ALA A 25 -21.99 32.13 -32.13
N PRO A 26 -22.07 33.47 -32.20
CA PRO A 26 -21.90 34.31 -33.39
C PRO A 26 -20.44 34.74 -33.67
N PHE A 27 -19.45 34.27 -32.91
CA PHE A 27 -18.06 34.70 -33.06
C PHE A 27 -17.39 34.18 -34.34
N THR A 28 -17.74 32.96 -34.74
CA THR A 28 -17.41 32.39 -36.05
C THR A 28 -18.71 32.04 -36.78
N MET A 29 -18.92 32.67 -37.94
CA MET A 29 -20.10 32.43 -38.77
C MET A 29 -20.12 30.98 -39.27
N GLY A 30 -21.25 30.29 -39.11
CA GLY A 30 -21.39 28.87 -39.46
C GLY A 30 -20.70 27.90 -38.48
N GLY A 31 -20.18 28.38 -37.36
CA GLY A 31 -19.70 27.54 -36.26
C GLY A 31 -20.84 26.92 -35.45
N ASP A 32 -20.49 26.01 -34.54
CA ASP A 32 -21.44 25.39 -33.61
C ASP A 32 -22.22 26.44 -32.80
N ASP A 33 -23.41 26.07 -32.33
CA ASP A 33 -24.14 26.89 -31.35
C ASP A 33 -23.31 27.15 -30.10
N PHE A 34 -23.45 28.37 -29.56
CA PHE A 34 -22.78 28.76 -28.34
C PHE A 34 -23.14 27.84 -27.17
N ASN A 35 -22.13 27.29 -26.49
CA ASN A 35 -22.32 26.34 -25.39
C ASN A 35 -21.44 26.69 -24.18
N PHE A 36 -22.08 27.16 -23.10
CA PHE A 36 -21.39 27.49 -21.85
C PHE A 36 -20.66 26.29 -21.22
N CYS A 37 -21.04 25.05 -21.49
CA CYS A 37 -20.32 23.88 -20.97
C CYS A 37 -18.86 23.87 -21.43
N LYS A 38 -18.55 24.37 -22.64
CA LYS A 38 -17.17 24.51 -23.15
C LYS A 38 -16.35 25.52 -22.32
N LEU A 39 -17.00 26.51 -21.70
CA LEU A 39 -16.36 27.50 -20.80
C LEU A 39 -16.24 26.99 -19.36
N ILE A 40 -17.31 26.35 -18.87
CA ILE A 40 -17.41 25.89 -17.48
C ILE A 40 -16.47 24.71 -17.24
N ALA A 41 -16.29 23.83 -18.23
CA ALA A 41 -15.27 22.79 -18.21
C ALA A 41 -13.88 23.43 -18.13
N GLY A 42 -13.15 23.16 -17.05
CA GLY A 42 -11.85 23.80 -16.78
C GLY A 42 -11.92 25.11 -15.99
N SER A 43 -13.11 25.59 -15.61
CA SER A 43 -13.25 26.83 -14.81
C SER A 43 -12.84 26.68 -13.33
N GLU A 44 -12.54 25.45 -12.89
CA GLU A 44 -12.02 25.14 -11.54
C GLU A 44 -12.84 25.72 -10.38
N GLY A 45 -14.17 25.77 -10.54
CA GLY A 45 -15.08 26.32 -9.52
C GLY A 45 -14.94 27.82 -9.29
N THR A 46 -14.28 28.54 -10.20
CA THR A 46 -14.14 30.01 -10.13
C THR A 46 -15.35 30.75 -10.74
N LEU A 47 -16.18 30.08 -11.54
CA LEU A 47 -17.35 30.70 -12.17
C LEU A 47 -18.68 30.21 -11.56
N ALA A 48 -18.75 28.95 -11.16
CA ALA A 48 -19.95 28.36 -10.57
C ALA A 48 -19.61 27.10 -9.76
N PHE A 49 -20.53 26.69 -8.88
CA PHE A 49 -20.53 25.35 -8.29
C PHE A 49 -21.40 24.41 -9.12
N ILE A 50 -20.82 23.31 -9.59
CA ILE A 50 -21.54 22.29 -10.37
C ILE A 50 -22.06 21.22 -9.41
N THR A 51 -23.37 20.97 -9.42
CA THR A 51 -24.00 19.95 -8.56
C THR A 51 -24.24 18.63 -9.30
N GLU A 52 -24.52 18.68 -10.60
CA GLU A 52 -24.85 17.52 -11.43
C GLU A 52 -24.27 17.69 -12.84
N ILE A 53 -23.89 16.58 -13.48
CA ILE A 53 -23.33 16.56 -14.84
C ILE A 53 -23.94 15.39 -15.62
N LYS A 54 -24.44 15.66 -16.82
CA LYS A 54 -24.80 14.61 -17.79
C LYS A 54 -23.59 14.28 -18.67
N LEU A 55 -23.12 13.04 -18.63
CA LEU A 55 -21.95 12.57 -19.36
C LEU A 55 -22.35 11.74 -20.58
N ASN A 56 -21.61 11.90 -21.67
CA ASN A 56 -21.66 10.97 -22.81
C ASN A 56 -20.82 9.73 -22.47
N LEU A 57 -21.35 8.54 -22.81
CA LEU A 57 -20.64 7.27 -22.66
C LEU A 57 -20.08 6.83 -24.00
N VAL A 58 -18.92 6.18 -23.98
CA VAL A 58 -18.31 5.52 -25.14
C VAL A 58 -18.42 4.00 -25.00
N PRO A 59 -18.43 3.23 -26.11
CA PRO A 59 -18.35 1.77 -26.05
C PRO A 59 -17.11 1.29 -25.28
N LEU A 60 -17.22 0.10 -24.66
CA LEU A 60 -16.07 -0.55 -24.03
C LEU A 60 -14.97 -0.85 -25.08
N PRO A 61 -13.68 -0.79 -24.69
CA PRO A 61 -12.58 -1.09 -25.60
C PRO A 61 -12.67 -2.53 -26.15
N ALA A 62 -11.94 -2.78 -27.24
CA ALA A 62 -11.96 -4.10 -27.88
C ALA A 62 -11.41 -5.19 -26.93
N LYS A 63 -11.81 -6.44 -27.20
CA LYS A 63 -11.63 -7.57 -26.28
C LYS A 63 -10.17 -7.86 -25.93
N GLU A 64 -9.26 -7.71 -26.89
CA GLU A 64 -7.84 -8.00 -26.68
C GLU A 64 -7.04 -6.70 -26.53
N ILE A 65 -6.18 -6.69 -25.51
CA ILE A 65 -5.25 -5.59 -25.20
C ILE A 65 -3.85 -6.18 -25.10
N GLY A 66 -2.89 -5.58 -25.81
CA GLY A 66 -1.48 -5.94 -25.75
C GLY A 66 -0.61 -4.72 -25.49
N LEU A 67 0.41 -4.90 -24.66
CA LEU A 67 1.38 -3.86 -24.30
C LEU A 67 2.75 -4.20 -24.89
N LEU A 68 3.21 -3.39 -25.85
CA LEU A 68 4.58 -3.41 -26.32
C LEU A 68 5.42 -2.48 -25.43
N CYS A 69 6.31 -3.03 -24.61
CA CYS A 69 7.10 -2.27 -23.64
C CYS A 69 8.55 -2.11 -24.11
N VAL A 70 8.81 -1.13 -24.97
CA VAL A 70 10.11 -0.94 -25.63
C VAL A 70 11.11 -0.30 -24.66
N HIS A 71 12.31 -0.88 -24.55
CA HIS A 71 13.39 -0.38 -23.70
C HIS A 71 14.40 0.46 -24.49
N PHE A 72 14.81 1.59 -23.92
CA PHE A 72 15.71 2.57 -24.52
C PHE A 72 16.86 2.95 -23.58
N ASN A 73 17.96 3.45 -24.14
CA ASN A 73 19.11 3.92 -23.36
C ASN A 73 18.90 5.35 -22.82
N SER A 74 17.99 6.12 -23.42
CA SER A 74 17.69 7.49 -23.00
C SER A 74 16.23 7.87 -23.20
N ILE A 75 15.80 8.93 -22.52
CA ILE A 75 14.47 9.52 -22.69
C ILE A 75 14.31 10.07 -24.12
N ASP A 76 15.35 10.69 -24.70
CA ASP A 76 15.30 11.24 -26.06
C ASP A 76 15.01 10.15 -27.10
N GLU A 77 15.67 8.99 -27.00
CA GLU A 77 15.38 7.82 -27.84
C GLU A 77 13.90 7.39 -27.72
N ALA A 78 13.38 7.29 -26.50
CA ALA A 78 12.00 6.89 -26.25
C ALA A 78 10.98 7.88 -26.84
N LEU A 79 11.23 9.20 -26.73
CA LEU A 79 10.36 10.24 -27.28
C LEU A 79 10.40 10.27 -28.82
N ARG A 80 11.55 10.00 -29.44
CA ARG A 80 11.63 9.83 -30.90
C ARG A 80 10.89 8.57 -31.36
N ALA A 81 11.02 7.47 -30.62
CA ALA A 81 10.30 6.24 -30.89
C ALA A 81 8.79 6.40 -30.74
N ASN A 82 8.33 7.25 -29.81
CA ASN A 82 6.91 7.57 -29.65
C ASN A 82 6.31 8.18 -30.94
N ILE A 83 7.04 9.05 -31.65
CA ILE A 83 6.59 9.61 -32.92
C ILE A 83 6.36 8.52 -33.98
N VAL A 84 7.22 7.49 -33.99
CA VAL A 84 7.04 6.32 -34.86
C VAL A 84 5.83 5.50 -34.44
N ALA A 85 5.71 5.18 -33.16
CA ALA A 85 4.60 4.40 -32.62
C ALA A 85 3.23 5.05 -32.93
N LEU A 86 3.13 6.38 -32.85
CA LEU A 86 1.90 7.13 -33.12
C LEU A 86 1.36 6.94 -34.55
N LYS A 87 2.21 6.63 -35.54
CA LYS A 87 1.78 6.30 -36.92
C LYS A 87 0.84 5.10 -36.95
N TYR A 88 0.97 4.19 -35.98
CA TYR A 88 0.19 2.95 -35.86
C TYR A 88 -1.05 3.10 -34.98
N LYS A 89 -1.39 4.33 -34.55
CA LYS A 89 -2.60 4.67 -33.79
C LYS A 89 -2.78 3.81 -32.53
N PRO A 90 -1.82 3.82 -31.60
CA PRO A 90 -1.95 3.13 -30.32
C PRO A 90 -3.09 3.75 -29.50
N THR A 91 -3.66 2.97 -28.59
CA THR A 91 -4.70 3.43 -27.66
C THR A 91 -4.08 4.23 -26.50
N ALA A 92 -2.84 3.91 -26.12
CA ALA A 92 -2.04 4.67 -25.16
C ALA A 92 -0.54 4.53 -25.48
N SER A 93 0.26 5.52 -25.09
CA SER A 93 1.72 5.48 -25.17
C SER A 93 2.31 6.25 -23.99
N GLU A 94 2.95 5.52 -23.07
CA GLU A 94 3.33 6.00 -21.75
C GLU A 94 4.82 5.82 -21.49
N LEU A 95 5.46 6.85 -20.94
CA LEU A 95 6.88 6.82 -20.60
C LEU A 95 7.09 6.49 -19.12
N ILE A 96 8.01 5.57 -18.85
CA ILE A 96 8.56 5.28 -17.52
C ILE A 96 10.07 5.50 -17.59
N ASP A 97 10.61 6.41 -16.77
CA ASP A 97 12.05 6.67 -16.72
C ASP A 97 12.81 5.76 -15.74
N HIS A 98 14.14 5.84 -15.81
CA HIS A 98 15.04 5.16 -14.88
C HIS A 98 14.73 5.47 -13.40
N TYR A 99 14.40 6.71 -13.02
CA TYR A 99 14.16 7.07 -11.62
C TYR A 99 12.94 6.35 -11.03
N ILE A 100 11.85 6.25 -11.78
CA ILE A 100 10.69 5.45 -11.36
C ILE A 100 11.09 3.98 -11.25
N LEU A 101 11.83 3.45 -12.22
CA LEU A 101 12.28 2.05 -12.20
C LEU A 101 13.17 1.75 -10.99
N GLU A 102 14.05 2.67 -10.58
CA GLU A 102 14.82 2.55 -9.34
C GLU A 102 13.92 2.52 -8.10
N CYS A 103 12.92 3.41 -8.05
CA CYS A 103 11.97 3.43 -6.93
C CYS A 103 11.18 2.11 -6.84
N THR A 104 10.91 1.43 -7.95
CA THR A 104 10.23 0.12 -7.94
C THR A 104 11.07 -0.98 -7.28
N LYS A 105 12.40 -0.89 -7.29
CA LYS A 105 13.30 -1.90 -6.69
C LYS A 105 13.13 -2.00 -5.17
N ASN A 106 12.71 -0.92 -4.51
CA ASN A 106 12.52 -0.87 -3.06
C ASN A 106 11.04 -0.87 -2.63
N ASN A 107 10.11 -0.92 -3.58
CA ASN A 107 8.68 -0.98 -3.28
C ASN A 107 8.16 -2.42 -3.22
N ILE A 108 7.48 -2.79 -2.12
CA ILE A 108 7.04 -4.17 -1.86
C ILE A 108 6.23 -4.75 -3.02
N GLU A 109 5.25 -3.99 -3.53
CA GLU A 109 4.34 -4.46 -4.57
C GLU A 109 4.97 -4.30 -5.96
N GLN A 110 5.60 -3.16 -6.24
CA GLN A 110 6.13 -2.90 -7.60
C GLN A 110 7.35 -3.76 -7.95
N ARG A 111 8.09 -4.28 -6.95
CA ARG A 111 9.09 -5.34 -7.18
C ARG A 111 8.52 -6.57 -7.88
N LYS A 112 7.24 -6.91 -7.65
CA LYS A 112 6.58 -8.04 -8.32
C LYS A 112 6.13 -7.68 -9.74
N ASN A 113 5.82 -6.40 -9.98
CA ASN A 113 5.29 -5.91 -11.25
C ASN A 113 6.36 -5.56 -12.29
N ARG A 114 7.65 -5.60 -11.93
CA ARG A 114 8.79 -5.27 -12.81
C ARG A 114 9.40 -6.45 -13.56
N PHE A 115 8.73 -7.61 -13.62
CA PHE A 115 9.23 -8.86 -14.23
C PHE A 115 9.63 -8.73 -15.72
N PHE A 116 9.08 -7.74 -16.43
CA PHE A 116 9.36 -7.48 -17.85
C PHE A 116 10.60 -6.59 -18.09
N VAL A 117 11.19 -6.01 -17.04
CA VAL A 117 12.29 -5.07 -17.16
C VAL A 117 13.61 -5.81 -17.39
N LYS A 118 14.28 -5.55 -18.51
CA LYS A 118 15.58 -6.15 -18.85
C LYS A 118 16.73 -5.14 -18.71
N GLY A 119 17.68 -5.45 -17.83
CA GLY A 119 18.84 -4.59 -17.54
C GLY A 119 18.46 -3.35 -16.73
N ASP A 120 19.10 -2.23 -17.05
CA ASP A 120 18.85 -0.92 -16.44
C ASP A 120 18.54 0.12 -17.52
N PRO A 121 17.32 0.10 -18.11
CA PRO A 121 16.95 1.02 -19.18
C PRO A 121 16.93 2.47 -18.69
N GLY A 122 17.38 3.39 -19.54
CA GLY A 122 17.21 4.83 -19.30
C GLY A 122 15.74 5.26 -19.37
N ALA A 123 14.95 4.57 -20.21
CA ALA A 123 13.50 4.72 -20.29
C ALA A 123 12.81 3.48 -20.88
N ILE A 124 11.54 3.30 -20.56
CA ILE A 124 10.64 2.34 -21.20
C ILE A 124 9.43 3.09 -21.74
N LEU A 125 9.08 2.84 -23.01
CA LEU A 125 7.82 3.27 -23.60
C LEU A 125 6.84 2.10 -23.61
N VAL A 126 5.73 2.24 -22.90
CA VAL A 126 4.64 1.26 -22.85
C VAL A 126 3.57 1.68 -23.86
N ILE A 127 3.51 0.96 -24.98
CA ILE A 127 2.60 1.23 -26.10
C ILE A 127 1.45 0.22 -26.04
N GLU A 128 0.23 0.71 -25.87
CA GLU A 128 -0.97 -0.12 -25.81
C GLU A 128 -1.69 -0.17 -27.16
N PHE A 129 -2.02 -1.38 -27.60
CA PHE A 129 -2.93 -1.61 -28.72
C PHE A 129 -4.14 -2.41 -28.25
N SER A 130 -5.33 -1.93 -28.62
CA SER A 130 -6.60 -2.64 -28.44
C SER A 130 -7.17 -3.06 -29.79
N LYS A 131 -7.43 -4.36 -29.97
CA LYS A 131 -7.96 -4.96 -31.21
C LYS A 131 -8.95 -6.10 -30.90
N THR A 132 -9.56 -6.63 -31.94
CA THR A 132 -10.54 -7.73 -31.83
C THR A 132 -9.85 -9.07 -31.56
N THR A 133 -8.65 -9.28 -32.11
CA THR A 133 -7.86 -10.50 -31.89
C THR A 133 -6.41 -10.21 -31.53
N ARG A 134 -5.71 -11.20 -30.95
CA ARG A 134 -4.30 -11.06 -30.57
C ARG A 134 -3.38 -11.03 -31.78
N GLU A 135 -3.73 -11.73 -32.84
CA GLU A 135 -2.95 -11.81 -34.08
C GLU A 135 -2.82 -10.42 -34.72
N GLN A 136 -3.90 -9.63 -34.71
CA GLN A 136 -3.89 -8.24 -35.18
C GLN A 136 -2.93 -7.36 -34.38
N ILE A 137 -2.82 -7.61 -33.07
CA ILE A 137 -1.88 -6.88 -32.20
C ILE A 137 -0.46 -7.31 -32.53
N THR A 138 -0.19 -8.61 -32.63
CA THR A 138 1.13 -9.15 -32.96
C THR A 138 1.63 -8.65 -34.32
N GLU A 139 0.76 -8.56 -35.33
CA GLU A 139 1.10 -8.04 -36.66
C GLU A 139 1.51 -6.56 -36.59
N ILE A 140 0.70 -5.70 -35.97
CA ILE A 140 1.01 -4.28 -35.82
C ILE A 140 2.28 -4.08 -35.01
N VAL A 141 2.45 -4.82 -33.92
CA VAL A 141 3.65 -4.76 -33.07
C VAL A 141 4.90 -5.17 -33.85
N SER A 142 4.81 -6.18 -34.72
CA SER A 142 5.93 -6.60 -35.56
C SER A 142 6.34 -5.51 -36.55
N GLN A 143 5.37 -4.76 -37.09
CA GLN A 143 5.64 -3.62 -37.98
C GLN A 143 6.30 -2.46 -37.22
N VAL A 144 5.78 -2.12 -36.03
CA VAL A 144 6.36 -1.08 -35.15
C VAL A 144 7.79 -1.45 -34.78
N GLU A 145 8.03 -2.68 -34.33
CA GLU A 145 9.36 -3.17 -33.96
C GLU A 145 10.32 -3.14 -35.15
N ALA A 146 9.89 -3.57 -36.34
CA ALA A 146 10.70 -3.53 -37.55
C ALA A 146 11.14 -2.10 -37.89
N GLU A 147 10.21 -1.13 -37.90
CA GLU A 147 10.54 0.27 -38.19
C GLU A 147 11.50 0.86 -37.15
N LEU A 148 11.26 0.61 -35.86
CA LEU A 148 12.14 1.06 -34.77
C LEU A 148 13.56 0.47 -34.89
N ARG A 149 13.67 -0.81 -35.25
CA ARG A 149 14.97 -1.46 -35.49
C ARG A 149 15.70 -0.87 -36.70
N THR A 150 15.00 -0.56 -37.79
CA THR A 150 15.61 0.08 -38.97
C THR A 150 16.27 1.42 -38.63
N ILE A 151 15.69 2.19 -37.72
CA ILE A 151 16.25 3.47 -37.27
C ILE A 151 17.10 3.35 -35.99
N SER A 152 17.46 2.12 -35.58
CA SER A 152 18.30 1.83 -34.41
C SER A 152 17.76 2.40 -33.09
N LEU A 153 16.43 2.41 -32.90
CA LEU A 153 15.79 2.81 -31.65
C LEU A 153 15.25 1.59 -30.89
N GLY A 154 15.63 1.50 -29.61
CA GLY A 154 15.19 0.46 -28.70
C GLY A 154 16.01 -0.84 -28.82
N TYR A 155 16.20 -1.52 -27.68
CA TYR A 155 17.02 -2.73 -27.61
C TYR A 155 16.27 -3.98 -27.11
N HIS A 156 15.06 -3.80 -26.55
CA HIS A 156 14.23 -4.90 -26.07
C HIS A 156 12.74 -4.57 -26.23
N PHE A 157 11.96 -5.52 -26.75
CA PHE A 157 10.58 -5.32 -27.24
C PHE A 157 9.59 -6.38 -26.70
N PRO A 158 9.45 -6.57 -25.38
CA PRO A 158 8.47 -7.52 -24.83
C PRO A 158 7.03 -7.09 -25.15
N LEU A 159 6.24 -8.04 -25.67
CA LEU A 159 4.81 -7.91 -25.89
C LEU A 159 4.06 -8.73 -24.84
N LEU A 160 3.17 -8.09 -24.07
CA LEU A 160 2.52 -8.67 -22.90
C LEU A 160 1.00 -8.53 -22.97
N PHE A 161 0.29 -9.51 -22.40
CA PHE A 161 -1.17 -9.63 -22.46
C PHE A 161 -1.78 -9.97 -21.09
N GLY A 162 -3.09 -9.78 -20.95
CA GLY A 162 -3.87 -10.30 -19.82
C GLY A 162 -3.45 -9.73 -18.46
N ASP A 163 -3.22 -10.61 -17.47
CA ASP A 163 -2.86 -10.19 -16.11
C ASP A 163 -1.48 -9.52 -16.03
N ASP A 164 -0.58 -9.83 -16.95
CA ASP A 164 0.72 -9.18 -17.03
C ASP A 164 0.59 -7.73 -17.46
N SER A 165 -0.31 -7.42 -18.41
CA SER A 165 -0.64 -6.03 -18.77
C SER A 165 -1.18 -5.24 -17.57
N LYS A 166 -2.02 -5.87 -16.72
CA LYS A 166 -2.54 -5.22 -15.51
C LYS A 166 -1.44 -4.90 -14.50
N LYS A 167 -0.43 -5.77 -14.34
CA LYS A 167 0.72 -5.53 -13.45
C LYS A 167 1.54 -4.34 -13.92
N ILE A 168 1.80 -4.21 -15.23
CA ILE A 168 2.53 -3.08 -15.82
C ILE A 168 1.77 -1.77 -15.60
N TRP A 169 0.46 -1.77 -15.86
CA TRP A 169 -0.38 -0.60 -15.60
C TRP A 169 -0.42 -0.21 -14.13
N THR A 170 -0.41 -1.20 -13.24
CA THR A 170 -0.33 -0.98 -11.78
C THR A 170 0.99 -0.30 -11.41
N LEU A 171 2.10 -0.73 -12.02
CA LEU A 171 3.42 -0.09 -11.86
C LEU A 171 3.44 1.33 -12.40
N ARG A 172 2.96 1.56 -13.62
CA ARG A 172 2.92 2.90 -14.23
C ARG A 172 2.06 3.89 -13.43
N LYS A 173 0.91 3.44 -12.91
CA LYS A 173 0.02 4.26 -12.06
C LYS A 173 0.62 4.58 -10.69
N ALA A 174 1.49 3.71 -10.17
CA ALA A 174 2.17 3.91 -8.91
C ALA A 174 3.27 4.99 -8.95
N GLY A 175 3.74 5.38 -10.15
CA GLY A 175 4.87 6.30 -10.37
C GLY A 175 4.88 7.51 -9.44
N LEU A 176 3.79 8.27 -9.38
CA LEU A 176 3.70 9.46 -8.53
C LEU A 176 3.95 9.19 -7.04
N GLY A 177 3.33 8.15 -6.48
CA GLY A 177 3.50 7.86 -5.06
C GLY A 177 4.84 7.20 -4.76
N LEU A 178 5.46 6.50 -5.73
CA LEU A 178 6.84 6.00 -5.62
C LEU A 178 7.84 7.14 -5.38
N LEU A 179 7.64 8.30 -6.01
CA LEU A 179 8.50 9.47 -5.84
C LEU A 179 8.42 10.10 -4.44
N GLY A 180 7.33 9.84 -3.70
CA GLY A 180 7.21 10.24 -2.30
C GLY A 180 8.21 9.52 -1.38
N ASN A 181 8.78 8.39 -1.82
CA ASN A 181 9.68 7.55 -1.01
C ASN A 181 11.11 8.06 -0.93
N LEU A 182 11.48 9.14 -1.65
CA LEU A 182 12.80 9.73 -1.55
C LEU A 182 13.11 10.08 -0.07
N PRO A 183 14.16 9.51 0.54
CA PRO A 183 14.51 9.78 1.93
C PRO A 183 15.00 11.22 2.12
N GLY A 184 14.90 11.75 3.33
CA GLY A 184 15.33 13.11 3.65
C GLY A 184 14.32 14.21 3.29
N ASP A 185 14.79 15.46 3.26
CA ASP A 185 13.97 16.67 2.99
C ASP A 185 13.92 17.06 1.51
N ASP A 186 14.84 16.54 0.70
CA ASP A 186 14.81 16.68 -0.74
C ASP A 186 13.69 15.81 -1.31
N LYS A 187 12.70 16.44 -1.95
CA LYS A 187 11.53 15.74 -2.51
C LYS A 187 11.35 16.08 -3.97
N ALA A 188 10.78 15.14 -4.72
CA ALA A 188 10.31 15.36 -6.08
C ALA A 188 9.03 16.23 -6.03
N VAL A 189 9.19 17.53 -6.28
CA VAL A 189 8.14 18.52 -6.06
C VAL A 189 7.32 18.82 -7.32
N PRO A 190 6.00 19.01 -7.19
CA PRO A 190 5.13 19.35 -8.31
C PRO A 190 5.29 20.83 -8.68
N VAL A 191 6.29 21.17 -9.48
CA VAL A 191 6.49 22.55 -9.97
C VAL A 191 5.88 22.73 -11.36
N ILE A 192 6.21 21.80 -12.24
CA ILE A 192 6.08 21.83 -13.70
C ILE A 192 5.53 20.49 -14.19
N GLU A 193 4.80 19.81 -13.31
CA GLU A 193 4.03 18.64 -13.70
C GLU A 193 2.93 19.09 -14.65
N ASP A 194 2.58 18.26 -15.62
CA ASP A 194 1.41 18.48 -16.49
C ASP A 194 1.59 19.58 -17.57
N THR A 195 2.81 19.75 -18.11
CA THR A 195 3.00 20.60 -19.30
C THR A 195 2.71 19.80 -20.56
N ALA A 196 2.00 20.38 -21.52
CA ALA A 196 1.70 19.74 -22.81
C ALA A 196 2.23 20.55 -23.99
N VAL A 197 2.90 19.88 -24.93
CA VAL A 197 3.33 20.43 -26.21
C VAL A 197 2.88 19.51 -27.34
N ASP A 198 3.06 19.94 -28.58
CA ASP A 198 2.81 19.06 -29.73
C ASP A 198 3.72 17.82 -29.66
N VAL A 199 3.18 16.63 -29.96
CA VAL A 199 3.95 15.37 -29.91
C VAL A 199 5.21 15.40 -30.78
N TYR A 200 5.21 16.17 -31.87
CA TYR A 200 6.37 16.33 -32.74
C TYR A 200 7.42 17.32 -32.18
N ASP A 201 7.00 18.25 -31.32
CA ASP A 201 7.88 19.19 -30.62
C ASP A 201 8.49 18.56 -29.35
N LEU A 202 7.88 17.49 -28.83
CA LEU A 202 8.19 16.85 -27.54
C LEU A 202 9.67 16.52 -27.33
N PRO A 203 10.41 15.91 -28.30
CA PRO A 203 11.83 15.61 -28.09
C PRO A 203 12.68 16.88 -27.95
N ALA A 204 12.41 17.90 -28.76
CA ALA A 204 13.15 19.16 -28.71
C ALA A 204 12.86 19.92 -27.41
N TYR A 205 11.59 19.96 -27.00
CA TYR A 205 11.14 20.55 -25.74
C TYR A 205 11.86 19.92 -24.54
N ILE A 206 11.90 18.58 -24.45
CA ILE A 206 12.54 17.89 -23.33
C ILE A 206 14.05 18.09 -23.27
N ARG A 207 14.71 18.22 -24.42
CA ARG A 207 16.14 18.53 -24.45
C ARG A 207 16.42 19.93 -23.86
N GLU A 208 15.74 20.96 -24.35
CA GLU A 208 15.90 22.33 -23.83
C GLU A 208 15.46 22.46 -22.36
N PHE A 209 14.41 21.74 -21.99
CA PHE A 209 13.95 21.60 -20.62
C PHE A 209 15.06 21.07 -19.69
N ASN A 210 15.76 20.02 -20.09
CA ASN A 210 16.85 19.44 -19.31
C ASN A 210 18.07 20.38 -19.23
N GLU A 211 18.32 21.20 -20.25
CA GLU A 211 19.34 22.25 -20.20
C GLU A 211 19.03 23.31 -19.13
N ILE A 212 17.75 23.70 -19.00
CA ILE A 212 17.29 24.60 -17.94
C ILE A 212 17.54 23.98 -16.56
N LEU A 213 17.16 22.72 -16.33
CA LEU A 213 17.42 22.07 -15.04
C LEU A 213 18.92 21.96 -14.73
N LYS A 214 19.72 21.60 -15.74
CA LYS A 214 21.18 21.49 -15.61
C LYS A 214 21.83 22.82 -15.21
N LYS A 215 21.36 23.95 -15.75
CA LYS A 215 21.82 25.30 -15.38
C LYS A 215 21.66 25.57 -13.88
N HIS A 216 20.65 25.00 -13.24
CA HIS A 216 20.38 25.15 -11.81
C HIS A 216 20.88 23.98 -10.97
N GLY A 217 21.64 23.05 -11.55
CA GLY A 217 22.15 21.86 -10.84
C GLY A 217 21.04 20.89 -10.40
N LEU A 218 19.90 20.90 -11.09
CA LEU A 218 18.75 20.06 -10.78
C LEU A 218 18.66 18.87 -11.73
N TYR A 219 18.03 17.80 -11.22
CA TYR A 219 17.56 16.67 -12.00
C TYR A 219 16.05 16.53 -11.80
N SER A 220 15.36 15.97 -12.80
CA SER A 220 13.93 15.73 -12.75
C SER A 220 13.60 14.29 -13.12
N VAL A 221 12.61 13.76 -12.43
CA VAL A 221 11.91 12.56 -12.87
C VAL A 221 11.03 12.91 -14.06
N HIS A 222 11.01 12.03 -15.05
CA HIS A 222 10.20 12.11 -16.25
C HIS A 222 9.21 10.96 -16.29
N TYR A 223 7.93 11.28 -16.21
CA TYR A 223 6.87 10.34 -16.56
C TYR A 223 5.83 11.05 -17.40
N ALA A 224 5.32 10.38 -18.42
CA ALA A 224 4.63 11.09 -19.49
C ALA A 224 3.48 10.28 -20.06
N HIS A 225 2.41 11.00 -20.39
CA HIS A 225 1.46 10.59 -21.41
C HIS A 225 2.06 10.94 -22.78
N ALA A 226 3.16 10.27 -23.15
CA ALA A 226 3.98 10.58 -24.31
C ALA A 226 3.15 10.63 -25.62
N GLY A 227 2.14 9.76 -25.74
CA GLY A 227 1.25 9.73 -26.90
C GLY A 227 0.39 10.99 -27.09
N SER A 228 0.23 11.80 -26.05
CA SER A 228 -0.56 13.04 -26.07
C SER A 228 0.27 14.32 -25.95
N GLY A 229 1.61 14.19 -25.92
CA GLY A 229 2.52 15.34 -25.79
C GLY A 229 2.57 15.95 -24.39
N GLU A 230 2.01 15.25 -23.39
CA GLU A 230 1.93 15.72 -22.00
C GLU A 230 2.98 15.02 -21.13
N LEU A 231 3.70 15.83 -20.35
CA LEU A 231 4.79 15.40 -19.49
C LEU A 231 4.55 15.85 -18.06
N HIS A 232 4.86 14.95 -17.13
CA HIS A 232 4.94 15.26 -15.73
C HIS A 232 6.39 15.22 -15.28
N LEU A 233 6.87 16.40 -14.93
CA LEU A 233 8.26 16.64 -14.58
C LEU A 233 8.29 17.11 -13.13
N ARG A 234 9.12 16.45 -12.32
CA ARG A 234 9.25 16.74 -10.89
C ARG A 234 10.73 16.87 -10.53
N PRO A 235 11.25 18.10 -10.45
CA PRO A 235 12.60 18.34 -9.97
C PRO A 235 12.69 18.03 -8.47
N ILE A 236 13.88 17.65 -8.04
CA ILE A 236 14.18 17.38 -6.62
C ILE A 236 14.57 18.69 -5.94
N ILE A 237 13.75 19.18 -5.02
CA ILE A 237 13.96 20.47 -4.33
C ILE A 237 13.56 20.36 -2.85
N ASN A 238 14.40 20.86 -1.95
CA ASN A 238 14.06 21.06 -0.55
C ASN A 238 13.29 22.38 -0.32
N LEU A 239 11.96 22.29 -0.30
CA LEU A 239 11.07 23.44 -0.06
C LEU A 239 11.09 23.98 1.38
N LYS A 240 11.74 23.29 2.33
CA LYS A 240 11.92 23.81 3.69
C LYS A 240 13.00 24.90 3.73
N THR A 241 13.88 24.96 2.74
CA THR A 241 14.93 26.00 2.66
C THR A 241 14.43 27.25 1.95
N LYS A 242 15.04 28.41 2.27
CA LYS A 242 14.78 29.67 1.54
C LYS A 242 15.18 29.56 0.07
N GLU A 243 16.31 28.92 -0.21
CA GLU A 243 16.80 28.75 -1.57
C GLU A 243 15.92 27.81 -2.40
N GLY A 244 15.53 26.66 -1.84
CA GLY A 244 14.62 25.73 -2.54
C GLY A 244 13.24 26.35 -2.81
N ASN A 245 12.71 27.15 -1.89
CA ASN A 245 11.48 27.92 -2.14
C ASN A 245 11.63 28.94 -3.28
N ARG A 246 12.78 29.64 -3.36
CA ARG A 246 13.08 30.59 -4.45
C ARG A 246 13.24 29.85 -5.79
N LEU A 247 14.01 28.77 -5.78
CA LEU A 247 14.27 27.94 -6.95
C LEU A 247 13.00 27.32 -7.52
N PHE A 248 12.06 26.89 -6.67
CA PHE A 248 10.74 26.41 -7.07
C PHE A 248 10.02 27.39 -8.00
N ARG A 249 10.03 28.69 -7.68
CA ARG A 249 9.41 29.72 -8.53
C ARG A 249 10.22 29.98 -9.81
N ILE A 250 11.55 30.10 -9.69
CA ILE A 250 12.44 30.36 -10.84
C ILE A 250 12.27 29.30 -11.92
N ILE A 251 12.25 28.02 -11.53
CA ILE A 251 12.06 26.93 -12.48
C ILE A 251 10.70 27.03 -13.17
N ALA A 252 9.61 27.30 -12.44
CA ALA A 252 8.31 27.45 -13.08
C ALA A 252 8.26 28.60 -14.10
N GLU A 253 8.91 29.73 -13.78
CA GLU A 253 8.97 30.91 -14.65
C GLU A 253 9.76 30.63 -15.95
N GLU A 254 10.94 30.02 -15.84
CA GLU A 254 11.75 29.64 -17.00
C GLU A 254 11.04 28.58 -17.87
N ILE A 255 10.37 27.60 -17.24
CA ILE A 255 9.60 26.59 -17.97
C ILE A 255 8.33 27.15 -18.60
N ALA A 256 7.64 28.12 -17.97
CA ALA A 256 6.53 28.82 -18.59
C ALA A 256 6.97 29.55 -19.87
N ALA A 257 8.17 30.15 -19.87
CA ALA A 257 8.75 30.75 -21.07
C ALA A 257 9.05 29.70 -22.15
N LEU A 258 9.56 28.53 -21.75
CA LEU A 258 9.83 27.42 -22.67
C LEU A 258 8.54 26.87 -23.30
N VAL A 259 7.52 26.56 -22.49
CA VAL A 259 6.21 26.09 -22.99
C VAL A 259 5.61 27.11 -23.94
N LYS A 260 5.74 28.41 -23.63
CA LYS A 260 5.30 29.50 -24.51
C LYS A 260 6.04 29.51 -25.85
N LYS A 261 7.36 29.27 -25.86
CA LYS A 261 8.16 29.15 -27.10
C LYS A 261 7.63 28.05 -28.03
N TYR A 262 7.18 26.93 -27.47
CA TYR A 262 6.59 25.82 -28.24
C TYR A 262 5.10 25.99 -28.52
N ASN A 263 4.48 27.10 -28.09
CA ASN A 263 3.03 27.31 -28.12
C ASN A 263 2.27 26.14 -27.48
N GLY A 264 2.78 25.63 -26.37
CA GLY A 264 2.16 24.57 -25.56
C GLY A 264 1.25 25.11 -24.45
N SER A 265 0.78 24.19 -23.60
CA SER A 265 -0.03 24.45 -22.41
C SER A 265 0.76 24.21 -21.13
N LEU A 266 0.61 25.08 -20.14
CA LEU A 266 1.18 24.88 -18.80
C LEU A 266 0.43 23.84 -17.98
N SER A 267 -0.82 23.55 -18.34
CA SER A 267 -1.62 22.47 -17.78
C SER A 267 -2.30 21.68 -18.90
N GLY A 268 -2.03 20.38 -18.98
CA GLY A 268 -2.74 19.44 -19.85
C GLY A 268 -4.05 18.98 -19.22
N GLU A 269 -3.98 18.44 -18.00
CA GLU A 269 -5.08 17.79 -17.27
C GLU A 269 -5.35 18.32 -15.85
N HIS A 270 -4.35 18.78 -15.10
CA HIS A 270 -4.46 19.08 -13.66
C HIS A 270 -5.21 20.39 -13.35
N GLY A 271 -5.28 21.31 -14.31
CA GLY A 271 -5.71 22.69 -14.12
C GLY A 271 -4.57 23.65 -13.72
N ASP A 272 -4.85 24.94 -13.85
CA ASP A 272 -3.93 25.99 -13.47
C ASP A 272 -3.96 26.25 -11.96
N GLY A 273 -5.18 26.38 -11.43
CA GLY A 273 -5.49 26.67 -10.05
C GLY A 273 -4.65 27.77 -9.45
N ARG A 274 -4.06 27.46 -8.31
CA ARG A 274 -3.15 28.35 -7.59
C ARG A 274 -1.69 28.17 -8.04
N LEU A 275 -1.31 26.93 -8.34
CA LEU A 275 0.10 26.58 -8.56
C LEU A 275 0.66 27.24 -9.82
N ARG A 276 -0.12 27.28 -10.91
CA ARG A 276 0.30 27.80 -12.21
C ARG A 276 -0.36 29.12 -12.58
N GLY A 277 -1.39 29.53 -11.83
CA GLY A 277 -2.19 30.71 -12.16
C GLY A 277 -1.40 32.03 -12.20
N GLU A 278 -0.24 32.12 -11.53
CA GLU A 278 0.71 33.25 -11.63
C GLU A 278 1.15 33.49 -13.09
N PHE A 279 1.31 32.43 -13.88
CA PHE A 279 1.91 32.48 -15.22
C PHE A 279 0.88 32.56 -16.35
N ILE A 280 -0.42 32.48 -16.08
CA ILE A 280 -1.45 32.53 -17.13
C ILE A 280 -1.34 33.82 -17.94
N ARG A 281 -1.08 34.96 -17.30
CA ARG A 281 -0.90 36.25 -17.98
C ARG A 281 0.22 36.19 -19.04
N GLN A 282 1.34 35.53 -18.71
CA GLN A 282 2.44 35.28 -19.65
C GLN A 282 2.01 34.32 -20.77
N MET A 283 1.23 33.28 -20.45
CA MET A 283 0.78 32.29 -21.42
C MET A 283 -0.20 32.89 -22.43
N VAL A 284 -1.28 33.54 -21.99
CA VAL A 284 -2.33 34.04 -22.90
C VAL A 284 -2.11 35.49 -23.35
N GLY A 285 -1.15 36.19 -22.78
CA GLY A 285 -0.87 37.59 -23.06
C GLY A 285 -1.90 38.56 -22.46
N GLU A 286 -1.50 39.82 -22.32
CA GLU A 286 -2.22 40.86 -21.59
C GLU A 286 -3.71 40.98 -21.94
N LYS A 287 -3.99 41.13 -23.24
CA LYS A 287 -5.35 41.37 -23.72
C LYS A 287 -6.30 40.23 -23.39
N ASN A 288 -5.83 38.98 -23.50
CA ASN A 288 -6.68 37.83 -23.18
C ASN A 288 -6.80 37.69 -21.67
N TYR A 289 -5.76 37.97 -20.90
CA TYR A 289 -5.82 37.90 -19.44
C TYR A 289 -6.86 38.87 -18.86
N GLU A 290 -6.93 40.12 -19.34
CA GLU A 290 -7.97 41.06 -18.93
C GLU A 290 -9.38 40.62 -19.35
N LEU A 291 -9.52 39.90 -20.47
CA LEU A 291 -10.79 39.26 -20.83
C LEU A 291 -11.16 38.15 -19.83
N LEU A 292 -10.20 37.32 -19.40
CA LEU A 292 -10.45 36.31 -18.36
C LEU A 292 -10.91 36.96 -17.04
N ARG A 293 -10.28 38.08 -16.65
CA ARG A 293 -10.68 38.84 -15.45
C ARG A 293 -12.09 39.41 -15.58
N THR A 294 -12.42 39.92 -16.76
CA THR A 294 -13.77 40.43 -17.05
C THR A 294 -14.81 39.30 -16.93
N ILE A 295 -14.53 38.13 -17.52
CA ILE A 295 -15.40 36.95 -17.38
C ILE A 295 -15.59 36.59 -15.91
N LYS A 296 -14.51 36.48 -15.14
CA LYS A 296 -14.58 36.19 -13.70
C LYS A 296 -15.44 37.20 -12.96
N ARG A 297 -15.24 38.51 -13.16
CA ARG A 297 -16.02 39.57 -12.50
C ARG A 297 -17.49 39.58 -12.91
N THR A 298 -17.80 39.21 -14.15
CA THR A 298 -19.18 39.12 -14.63
C THR A 298 -19.92 37.96 -13.98
N TRP A 299 -19.27 36.79 -13.85
CA TRP A 299 -19.88 35.60 -13.24
C TRP A 299 -19.90 35.63 -11.72
N ASP A 300 -18.88 36.24 -11.11
CA ASP A 300 -18.73 36.34 -9.67
C ASP A 300 -18.29 37.75 -9.25
N PRO A 301 -19.23 38.72 -9.26
CA PRO A 301 -18.93 40.13 -8.93
C PRO A 301 -18.41 40.33 -7.51
N GLN A 302 -18.74 39.42 -6.60
CA GLN A 302 -18.33 39.48 -5.18
C GLN A 302 -17.03 38.69 -4.91
N ASN A 303 -16.47 38.02 -5.92
CA ASN A 303 -15.27 37.19 -5.83
C ASN A 303 -15.35 36.11 -4.73
N ILE A 304 -16.50 35.45 -4.59
CA ILE A 304 -16.74 34.38 -3.60
C ILE A 304 -16.31 32.99 -4.09
N PHE A 305 -16.37 32.74 -5.41
CA PHE A 305 -16.12 31.44 -6.01
C PHE A 305 -14.63 31.24 -6.24
N ASN A 306 -14.05 30.42 -5.37
CA ASN A 306 -12.66 29.94 -5.43
C ASN A 306 -11.62 31.05 -5.75
N PRO A 307 -11.60 32.17 -5.00
CA PRO A 307 -10.88 33.39 -5.37
C PRO A 307 -9.37 33.18 -5.56
N ASN A 308 -8.79 34.09 -6.34
CA ASN A 308 -7.35 34.21 -6.62
C ASN A 308 -6.74 32.92 -7.20
N LYS A 309 -7.49 32.29 -8.11
CA LYS A 309 -7.09 31.14 -8.93
C LYS A 309 -7.51 31.45 -10.35
N ILE A 310 -6.74 30.97 -11.33
CA ILE A 310 -6.83 31.35 -12.75
C ILE A 310 -6.54 32.84 -13.00
N VAL A 311 -7.26 33.75 -12.35
CA VAL A 311 -7.01 35.20 -12.41
C VAL A 311 -6.65 35.76 -11.04
N ASP A 312 -5.87 36.84 -11.04
CA ASP A 312 -5.38 37.54 -9.84
C ASP A 312 -4.69 36.57 -8.84
N THR A 313 -4.03 35.53 -9.38
CA THR A 313 -3.38 34.47 -8.60
C THR A 313 -2.11 35.00 -7.92
N PRO A 314 -1.90 34.78 -6.61
CA PRO A 314 -0.68 35.19 -5.92
C PRO A 314 0.50 34.35 -6.38
N SER A 315 1.73 34.78 -6.06
CA SER A 315 2.91 34.02 -6.47
C SER A 315 2.93 32.60 -5.89
N MET A 316 3.34 31.63 -6.71
CA MET A 316 3.20 30.19 -6.43
C MET A 316 3.92 29.74 -5.16
N ASN A 317 4.98 30.43 -4.74
CA ASN A 317 5.83 30.08 -3.61
C ASN A 317 5.42 30.75 -2.28
N THR A 318 4.26 31.41 -2.22
CA THR A 318 3.82 32.22 -1.06
C THR A 318 2.96 31.49 -0.03
N MET A 319 2.31 30.37 -0.38
CA MET A 319 1.57 29.55 0.60
C MET A 319 1.86 28.07 0.37
N LEU A 320 3.10 27.70 0.67
CA LEU A 320 3.53 26.32 0.70
C LEU A 320 3.24 25.70 2.07
N ARG A 321 3.27 24.37 2.11
CA ARG A 321 3.15 23.60 3.36
C ARG A 321 4.21 24.00 4.39
N TYR A 322 5.42 24.29 3.93
CA TYR A 322 6.58 24.59 4.76
C TYR A 322 6.84 26.08 4.80
N THR A 323 7.27 26.56 5.97
CA THR A 323 7.78 27.93 6.11
C THR A 323 9.25 27.93 5.67
N PRO A 324 9.66 28.72 4.66
CA PRO A 324 11.04 28.72 4.19
C PRO A 324 12.04 29.15 5.27
N GLY A 325 13.05 28.33 5.52
CA GLY A 325 14.05 28.51 6.56
C GLY A 325 13.65 27.95 7.93
N GLN A 326 12.51 27.27 8.05
CA GLN A 326 12.12 26.61 9.30
C GLN A 326 13.13 25.52 9.69
N GLN A 327 13.45 25.45 10.98
CA GLN A 327 14.31 24.41 11.53
C GLN A 327 13.45 23.24 12.01
N THR A 328 13.73 22.05 11.50
CA THR A 328 13.11 20.81 11.95
C THR A 328 13.86 20.30 13.19
N PRO A 329 13.21 20.08 14.34
CA PRO A 329 13.89 19.53 15.50
C PRO A 329 14.26 18.05 15.28
N ALA A 330 15.29 17.57 15.96
CA ALA A 330 15.58 16.15 16.00
C ALA A 330 14.56 15.40 16.89
N PHE A 331 14.12 14.23 16.43
CA PHE A 331 13.18 13.38 17.17
C PHE A 331 13.89 12.13 17.68
N LYS A 332 13.85 11.89 18.99
CA LYS A 332 14.34 10.63 19.58
C LYS A 332 13.25 9.58 19.50
N THR A 333 13.40 8.61 18.61
CA THR A 333 12.45 7.51 18.41
C THR A 333 12.97 6.18 18.95
N ILE A 334 12.07 5.24 19.22
CA ILE A 334 12.44 3.86 19.56
C ILE A 334 12.60 3.03 18.29
N PHE A 335 11.67 3.18 17.34
CA PHE A 335 11.87 2.62 16.01
C PHE A 335 13.00 3.33 15.27
N ARG A 336 13.73 2.54 14.49
CA ARG A 336 14.66 3.02 13.47
C ARG A 336 13.90 3.49 12.23
N PHE A 337 14.20 4.68 11.73
CA PHE A 337 13.76 5.16 10.42
C PHE A 337 15.00 5.25 9.51
N TYR A 338 15.09 4.42 8.46
CA TYR A 338 16.31 4.36 7.63
C TYR A 338 16.48 5.61 6.77
N ASN A 339 17.63 6.26 6.89
CA ASN A 339 18.02 7.46 6.12
C ASN A 339 17.00 8.60 6.22
N GLN A 340 16.14 8.59 7.24
CA GLN A 340 15.13 9.60 7.47
C GLN A 340 14.68 9.58 8.93
N ASP A 341 13.96 10.59 9.38
CA ASP A 341 13.29 10.59 10.69
C ASP A 341 11.78 10.27 10.58
N ILE A 342 11.10 10.26 11.71
CA ILE A 342 9.64 10.04 11.79
C ILE A 342 8.82 11.10 11.04
N LEU A 343 9.24 12.37 11.06
CA LEU A 343 8.54 13.43 10.36
C LEU A 343 8.68 13.25 8.85
N GLN A 344 9.90 12.98 8.38
CA GLN A 344 10.20 12.70 6.98
C GLN A 344 9.46 11.44 6.48
N HIS A 345 9.30 10.42 7.33
CA HIS A 345 8.49 9.25 7.03
C HIS A 345 7.00 9.61 6.86
N ALA A 346 6.45 10.47 7.73
CA ALA A 346 5.10 11.01 7.56
C ALA A 346 5.00 11.91 6.30
N GLU A 347 6.10 12.56 5.90
CA GLU A 347 6.19 13.41 4.71
C GLU A 347 6.19 12.65 3.39
N GLN A 348 6.46 11.35 3.40
CA GLN A 348 6.27 10.49 2.23
C GLN A 348 4.82 10.50 1.72
N CYS A 349 3.84 10.82 2.60
CA CYS A 349 2.47 11.06 2.17
C CYS A 349 2.35 12.33 1.31
N ASN A 350 2.24 12.13 0.00
CA ASN A 350 2.08 13.20 -1.00
C ASN A 350 0.63 13.74 -1.10
N GLY A 351 -0.35 13.07 -0.49
CA GLY A 351 -1.76 13.48 -0.48
C GLY A 351 -2.64 12.94 -1.60
N SER A 352 -2.16 11.98 -2.41
CA SER A 352 -2.87 11.37 -3.56
C SER A 352 -4.30 10.92 -3.28
N GLY A 353 -4.61 10.56 -2.03
CA GLY A 353 -5.94 10.11 -1.64
C GLY A 353 -6.22 8.65 -1.95
N ASP A 354 -5.20 7.82 -2.24
CA ASP A 354 -5.35 6.36 -2.40
C ASP A 354 -6.02 5.69 -1.20
N CYS A 355 -5.88 6.28 -0.01
CA CYS A 355 -6.53 5.84 1.22
C CYS A 355 -8.04 6.13 1.27
N ARG A 356 -8.62 6.81 0.26
CA ARG A 356 -10.06 7.08 0.13
C ARG A 356 -10.79 6.03 -0.70
N LYS A 357 -10.14 4.90 -1.00
CA LYS A 357 -10.78 3.74 -1.64
C LYS A 357 -11.96 3.24 -0.81
N THR A 358 -12.93 2.65 -1.50
CA THR A 358 -14.09 2.00 -0.87
C THR A 358 -13.88 0.50 -0.87
N HIS A 359 -14.69 -0.24 -0.11
CA HIS A 359 -14.69 -1.70 -0.15
C HIS A 359 -15.02 -2.26 -1.55
N LEU A 360 -15.75 -1.52 -2.38
CA LEU A 360 -16.07 -1.91 -3.76
C LEU A 360 -14.84 -1.89 -4.67
N SER A 361 -13.84 -1.07 -4.34
CA SER A 361 -12.57 -1.00 -5.06
C SER A 361 -11.61 -2.13 -4.64
N GLY A 362 -11.94 -2.90 -3.60
CA GLY A 362 -11.06 -3.89 -2.99
C GLY A 362 -9.92 -3.27 -2.17
N GLY A 363 -8.99 -4.13 -1.74
CA GLY A 363 -7.84 -3.75 -0.91
C GLY A 363 -8.14 -3.70 0.59
N THR A 364 -7.10 -3.40 1.36
CA THR A 364 -7.06 -3.37 2.83
C THR A 364 -7.02 -1.93 3.32
N MET A 365 -6.39 -0.99 2.60
CA MET A 365 -6.21 0.40 2.99
C MET A 365 -7.41 1.27 2.55
N CYS A 366 -8.10 2.01 3.42
CA CYS A 366 -8.00 2.15 4.87
C CYS A 366 -9.35 1.75 5.49
N PRO A 367 -9.41 0.73 6.36
CA PRO A 367 -10.68 0.11 6.72
C PRO A 367 -11.56 1.03 7.56
N SER A 368 -10.95 1.87 8.41
CA SER A 368 -11.68 2.91 9.15
C SER A 368 -12.39 3.88 8.20
N PHE A 369 -11.68 4.41 7.19
CA PHE A 369 -12.29 5.30 6.20
C PHE A 369 -13.36 4.58 5.36
N MET A 370 -13.13 3.32 4.97
CA MET A 370 -14.12 2.56 4.20
C MET A 370 -15.45 2.44 4.96
N ALA A 371 -15.40 2.32 6.29
CA ALA A 371 -16.57 2.23 7.16
C ALA A 371 -17.17 3.59 7.57
N THR A 372 -16.34 4.61 7.84
CA THR A 372 -16.83 5.92 8.32
C THR A 372 -17.11 6.91 7.21
N ARG A 373 -16.42 6.80 6.06
CA ARG A 373 -16.36 7.77 4.97
C ARG A 373 -15.85 9.16 5.40
N ASN A 374 -15.28 9.28 6.60
CA ASN A 374 -14.79 10.54 7.14
C ASN A 374 -13.30 10.72 6.83
N GLU A 375 -12.95 11.85 6.20
CA GLU A 375 -11.59 12.19 5.80
C GLU A 375 -10.57 12.06 6.93
N LYS A 376 -10.95 12.38 8.18
CA LYS A 376 -10.06 12.28 9.35
C LYS A 376 -9.50 10.87 9.58
N ASP A 377 -10.23 9.84 9.13
CA ASP A 377 -9.90 8.43 9.35
C ASP A 377 -9.03 7.84 8.22
N THR A 378 -8.57 8.69 7.31
CA THR A 378 -7.68 8.31 6.21
C THR A 378 -6.22 8.32 6.64
N THR A 379 -5.37 7.57 5.92
CA THR A 379 -3.92 7.63 6.09
C THR A 379 -3.38 9.05 5.88
N ARG A 380 -3.89 9.79 4.88
CA ARG A 380 -3.38 11.13 4.58
C ARG A 380 -3.74 12.17 5.65
N ALA A 381 -4.92 12.08 6.25
CA ALA A 381 -5.28 12.95 7.37
C ALA A 381 -4.38 12.69 8.59
N ARG A 382 -4.17 11.42 8.95
CA ARG A 382 -3.24 11.03 10.03
C ARG A 382 -1.82 11.55 9.80
N ALA A 383 -1.30 11.40 8.59
CA ALA A 383 0.01 11.94 8.23
C ALA A 383 0.05 13.48 8.29
N ASN A 384 -1.01 14.16 7.85
CA ASN A 384 -1.08 15.63 7.92
C ASN A 384 -1.09 16.14 9.36
N ILE A 385 -1.94 15.59 10.22
CA ILE A 385 -2.03 16.01 11.62
C ILE A 385 -0.73 15.70 12.37
N LEU A 386 -0.15 14.51 12.19
CA LEU A 386 1.15 14.18 12.79
C LEU A 386 2.23 15.18 12.35
N ARG A 387 2.34 15.46 11.05
CA ARG A 387 3.32 16.43 10.52
C ARG A 387 3.13 17.84 11.08
N GLU A 388 1.89 18.30 11.15
CA GLU A 388 1.55 19.64 11.62
C GLU A 388 2.05 19.85 13.05
N PHE A 389 1.70 18.93 13.96
CA PHE A 389 2.11 19.04 15.37
C PHE A 389 3.60 18.78 15.58
N LEU A 390 4.21 17.83 14.88
CA LEU A 390 5.66 17.62 14.98
C LEU A 390 6.46 18.82 14.44
N THR A 391 5.94 19.53 13.44
CA THR A 391 6.62 20.69 12.86
C THR A 391 6.39 21.97 13.65
N ARG A 392 5.15 22.25 14.07
CA ARG A 392 4.76 23.56 14.62
C ARG A 392 4.57 23.62 16.13
N SER A 393 4.44 22.47 16.81
CA SER A 393 4.23 22.46 18.27
C SER A 393 5.42 23.07 19.01
N GLU A 394 5.12 23.96 19.96
CA GLU A 394 6.11 24.54 20.89
C GLU A 394 6.31 23.69 22.16
N LYS A 395 5.49 22.64 22.38
CA LYS A 395 5.67 21.72 23.51
C LYS A 395 7.04 21.04 23.46
N ILE A 396 7.63 20.81 24.65
CA ILE A 396 8.88 20.06 24.82
C ILE A 396 8.75 18.66 24.18
N ASN A 397 7.69 17.93 24.54
CA ASN A 397 7.30 16.72 23.82
C ASN A 397 6.29 17.08 22.74
N ARG A 398 6.75 17.13 21.48
CA ARG A 398 5.89 17.45 20.32
C ARG A 398 4.89 16.36 19.96
N PHE A 399 4.98 15.18 20.57
CA PHE A 399 3.98 14.12 20.44
C PHE A 399 2.82 14.28 21.43
N ASP A 400 2.93 15.17 22.43
CA ASP A 400 1.88 15.37 23.43
C ASP A 400 0.71 16.20 22.86
N HIS A 401 -0.11 15.61 21.98
CA HIS A 401 -1.30 16.25 21.42
C HIS A 401 -2.46 15.27 21.28
N LYS A 402 -3.64 15.69 21.74
CA LYS A 402 -4.87 14.89 21.67
C LYS A 402 -5.37 14.77 20.24
N GLU A 403 -5.10 15.77 19.43
CA GLU A 403 -5.46 15.83 18.01
C GLU A 403 -4.78 14.71 17.23
N ILE A 404 -3.51 14.41 17.52
CA ILE A 404 -2.83 13.25 16.94
C ILE A 404 -3.46 11.95 17.46
N LEU A 405 -3.74 11.86 18.76
CA LEU A 405 -4.39 10.69 19.35
C LEU A 405 -5.73 10.39 18.68
N ASP A 406 -6.56 11.40 18.50
CA ASP A 406 -7.92 11.31 17.95
C ASP A 406 -7.92 10.81 16.50
N VAL A 407 -7.01 11.29 15.64
CA VAL A 407 -6.92 10.79 14.26
C VAL A 407 -6.29 9.39 14.17
N MET A 408 -5.44 9.03 15.14
CA MET A 408 -4.82 7.71 15.23
C MET A 408 -5.71 6.67 15.90
N ASP A 409 -6.76 7.08 16.62
CA ASP A 409 -7.61 6.19 17.42
C ASP A 409 -8.18 5.04 16.57
N LEU A 410 -8.85 5.38 15.47
CA LEU A 410 -9.43 4.40 14.53
C LEU A 410 -8.39 3.75 13.59
N CYS A 411 -7.10 4.05 13.72
CA CYS A 411 -6.07 3.33 12.98
C CYS A 411 -5.89 1.93 13.59
N ILE A 412 -6.31 0.89 12.88
CA ILE A 412 -6.27 -0.48 13.38
C ILE A 412 -4.91 -1.19 13.18
N SER A 413 -3.85 -0.45 12.84
CA SER A 413 -2.48 -0.99 12.65
C SER A 413 -2.40 -2.20 11.69
N CYS A 414 -3.25 -2.23 10.66
CA CYS A 414 -3.32 -3.33 9.69
C CYS A 414 -2.17 -3.37 8.68
N LYS A 415 -1.36 -2.30 8.61
CA LYS A 415 -0.28 -2.09 7.64
C LYS A 415 -0.69 -2.12 6.15
N GLY A 416 -1.98 -2.05 5.82
CA GLY A 416 -2.41 -1.92 4.42
C GLY A 416 -1.84 -0.67 3.73
N CYS A 417 -1.58 0.41 4.47
CA CYS A 417 -0.90 1.60 3.95
C CYS A 417 0.57 1.38 3.59
N LYS A 418 1.25 0.45 4.26
CA LYS A 418 2.63 0.09 3.94
C LYS A 418 2.75 -0.64 2.61
N SER A 419 1.76 -1.48 2.27
CA SER A 419 1.80 -2.34 1.08
C SER A 419 1.02 -1.77 -0.11
N GLU A 420 -0.12 -1.11 0.12
CA GLU A 420 -1.04 -0.66 -0.95
C GLU A 420 -0.90 0.83 -1.29
N CYS A 421 -0.33 1.64 -0.41
CA CYS A 421 0.00 3.03 -0.76
C CYS A 421 1.27 3.00 -1.61
N PRO A 422 1.31 3.64 -2.79
CA PRO A 422 2.54 3.64 -3.59
C PRO A 422 3.72 4.35 -2.87
N SER A 423 3.42 5.21 -1.90
CA SER A 423 4.38 5.87 -1.01
C SER A 423 4.76 5.04 0.23
N ASN A 424 4.35 3.77 0.33
CA ASN A 424 4.69 2.82 1.42
C ASN A 424 4.64 3.39 2.85
N VAL A 425 3.77 4.38 3.12
CA VAL A 425 3.69 5.05 4.41
C VAL A 425 3.25 4.05 5.47
N ASP A 426 4.13 3.71 6.42
CA ASP A 426 3.80 2.76 7.50
C ASP A 426 3.12 3.49 8.65
N MET A 427 1.82 3.73 8.50
CA MET A 427 1.00 4.38 9.54
C MET A 427 0.91 3.56 10.83
N ALA A 428 1.11 2.23 10.77
CA ALA A 428 1.11 1.40 11.96
C ALA A 428 2.36 1.66 12.82
N LYS A 429 3.52 1.79 12.17
CA LYS A 429 4.79 2.21 12.80
C LYS A 429 4.68 3.62 13.38
N LEU A 430 4.17 4.57 12.59
CA LEU A 430 3.94 5.95 13.06
C LEU A 430 3.03 6.01 14.29
N LYS A 431 1.91 5.28 14.28
CA LYS A 431 1.00 5.20 15.43
C LYS A 431 1.69 4.62 16.66
N ALA A 432 2.43 3.52 16.51
CA ALA A 432 3.05 2.85 17.64
C ALA A 432 4.16 3.71 18.27
N GLU A 433 4.95 4.42 17.46
CA GLU A 433 5.93 5.41 17.96
C GLU A 433 5.23 6.57 18.66
N PHE A 434 4.22 7.17 18.03
CA PHE A 434 3.43 8.24 18.63
C PHE A 434 2.86 7.85 20.00
N LEU A 435 2.27 6.65 20.13
CA LEU A 435 1.68 6.21 21.39
C LEU A 435 2.70 6.07 22.52
N GLN A 436 3.90 5.54 22.25
CA GLN A 436 4.97 5.46 23.25
C GLN A 436 5.34 6.85 23.78
N GLN A 437 5.53 7.79 22.85
CA GLN A 437 5.92 9.18 23.17
C GLN A 437 4.78 9.91 23.90
N TYR A 438 3.52 9.70 23.49
CA TYR A 438 2.35 10.27 24.14
C TYR A 438 2.20 9.76 25.57
N TYR A 439 2.45 8.46 25.81
CA TYR A 439 2.39 7.87 27.15
C TYR A 439 3.54 8.29 28.06
N ASP A 440 4.70 8.64 27.52
CA ASP A 440 5.79 9.20 28.33
C ASP A 440 5.38 10.53 28.98
N SER A 441 4.46 11.28 28.36
CA SER A 441 3.90 12.53 28.92
C SER A 441 2.59 12.34 29.69
N ASN A 442 1.71 11.44 29.25
CA ASN A 442 0.34 11.35 29.76
C ASN A 442 0.05 10.08 30.57
N GLY A 443 0.94 9.10 30.52
CA GLY A 443 0.68 7.75 31.01
C GLY A 443 -0.27 6.94 30.12
N ALA A 444 -0.20 5.62 30.25
CA ALA A 444 -1.10 4.70 29.55
C ALA A 444 -2.32 4.33 30.41
N SER A 445 -3.47 4.14 29.75
CA SER A 445 -4.71 3.69 30.41
C SER A 445 -4.55 2.30 31.05
N PHE A 446 -5.38 2.00 32.06
CA PHE A 446 -5.43 0.67 32.67
C PHE A 446 -5.69 -0.43 31.64
N ARG A 447 -6.67 -0.23 30.75
CA ARG A 447 -7.01 -1.19 29.69
C ARG A 447 -5.84 -1.43 28.73
N SER A 448 -5.12 -0.37 28.32
CA SER A 448 -3.93 -0.52 27.48
C SER A 448 -2.85 -1.36 28.16
N LYS A 449 -2.60 -1.14 29.47
CA LYS A 449 -1.64 -1.94 30.25
C LYS A 449 -2.08 -3.40 30.40
N LEU A 450 -3.38 -3.64 30.65
CA LEU A 450 -3.96 -4.98 30.74
C LEU A 450 -3.78 -5.77 29.44
N ILE A 451 -4.13 -5.16 28.30
CA ILE A 451 -3.99 -5.79 26.98
C ILE A 451 -2.51 -6.03 26.65
N ALA A 452 -1.63 -5.06 26.91
CA ALA A 452 -0.21 -5.20 26.63
C ALA A 452 0.42 -6.34 27.47
N ASN A 453 -0.05 -6.55 28.70
CA ASN A 453 0.35 -7.66 29.57
C ASN A 453 -0.50 -8.93 29.36
N PHE A 454 -1.05 -9.14 28.17
CA PHE A 454 -1.89 -10.29 27.87
C PHE A 454 -1.21 -11.62 28.24
N THR A 455 0.04 -11.82 27.81
CA THR A 455 0.79 -13.07 28.04
C THR A 455 0.96 -13.40 29.52
N LYS A 456 1.28 -12.40 30.35
CA LYS A 456 1.39 -12.56 31.80
C LYS A 456 0.04 -12.88 32.45
N SER A 457 -1.02 -12.26 31.96
CA SER A 457 -2.39 -12.52 32.44
C SER A 457 -2.85 -13.93 32.06
N ALA A 458 -2.56 -14.37 30.83
CA ALA A 458 -2.87 -15.69 30.32
C ALA A 458 -2.05 -16.79 31.02
N SER A 459 -0.78 -16.54 31.35
CA SER A 459 0.06 -17.50 32.07
C SER A 459 -0.46 -17.78 33.48
N LEU A 460 -0.93 -16.74 34.19
CA LEU A 460 -1.60 -16.88 35.49
C LEU A 460 -2.94 -17.59 35.34
N GLY A 461 -3.76 -17.22 34.34
CA GLY A 461 -5.04 -17.87 34.06
C GLY A 461 -4.90 -19.35 33.70
N ALA A 462 -3.80 -19.74 33.06
CA ALA A 462 -3.51 -21.12 32.66
C ALA A 462 -3.16 -22.05 33.84
N ILE A 463 -3.01 -21.53 35.06
CA ILE A 463 -2.90 -22.35 36.28
C ILE A 463 -4.25 -22.99 36.61
N ALA A 464 -5.34 -22.25 36.42
CA ALA A 464 -6.72 -22.70 36.66
C ALA A 464 -7.64 -22.28 35.50
N PRO A 465 -7.47 -22.86 34.29
CA PRO A 465 -8.18 -22.42 33.09
C PRO A 465 -9.70 -22.58 33.20
N GLY A 466 -10.19 -23.54 34.00
CA GLY A 466 -11.62 -23.69 34.27
C GLY A 466 -12.22 -22.48 35.00
N LEU A 467 -11.50 -21.94 35.99
CA LEU A 467 -11.93 -20.74 36.73
C LEU A 467 -11.87 -19.50 35.84
N TYR A 468 -10.79 -19.33 35.07
CA TYR A 468 -10.70 -18.23 34.09
C TYR A 468 -11.85 -18.28 33.09
N ASN A 469 -12.09 -19.45 32.50
CA ASN A 469 -13.16 -19.65 31.51
C ASN A 469 -14.54 -19.37 32.13
N PHE A 470 -14.78 -19.81 33.37
CA PHE A 470 -16.00 -19.48 34.09
C PHE A 470 -16.16 -17.96 34.25
N MET A 471 -15.12 -17.23 34.71
CA MET A 471 -15.20 -15.78 34.90
C MET A 471 -15.51 -15.02 33.60
N VAL A 472 -14.96 -15.45 32.47
CA VAL A 472 -15.14 -14.75 31.18
C VAL A 472 -16.35 -15.22 30.38
N THR A 473 -17.00 -16.33 30.74
CA THR A 473 -18.19 -16.86 30.03
C THR A 473 -19.48 -16.84 30.86
N ALA A 474 -19.42 -16.87 32.19
CA ALA A 474 -20.60 -16.91 33.05
C ALA A 474 -21.45 -15.63 32.87
N PRO A 475 -22.78 -15.77 32.61
CA PRO A 475 -23.69 -14.64 32.56
C PRO A 475 -23.62 -13.78 33.84
N GLY A 476 -23.71 -12.46 33.69
CA GLY A 476 -23.51 -11.52 34.82
C GLY A 476 -22.02 -11.26 35.12
N VAL A 477 -21.26 -12.27 35.52
CA VAL A 477 -19.82 -12.13 35.88
C VAL A 477 -19.01 -11.63 34.69
N SER A 478 -19.15 -12.27 33.53
CA SER A 478 -18.48 -11.86 32.29
C SER A 478 -18.83 -10.42 31.89
N THR A 479 -20.08 -10.00 32.12
CA THR A 479 -20.52 -8.63 31.82
C THR A 479 -19.86 -7.63 32.77
N LEU A 480 -19.74 -7.95 34.05
CA LEU A 480 -19.04 -7.11 35.02
C LEU A 480 -17.55 -7.01 34.68
N VAL A 481 -16.87 -8.13 34.41
CA VAL A 481 -15.46 -8.17 34.01
C VAL A 481 -15.22 -7.31 32.77
N LYS A 482 -16.08 -7.42 31.75
CA LYS A 482 -15.99 -6.61 30.54
C LYS A 482 -16.18 -5.12 30.83
N LYS A 483 -17.21 -4.74 31.61
CA LYS A 483 -17.46 -3.35 31.99
C LYS A 483 -16.29 -2.73 32.75
N VAL A 484 -15.77 -3.42 33.76
CA VAL A 484 -14.64 -2.95 34.59
C VAL A 484 -13.35 -2.84 33.76
N SER A 485 -13.12 -3.79 32.85
CA SER A 485 -11.92 -3.79 31.98
C SER A 485 -12.04 -2.86 30.78
N GLY A 486 -13.20 -2.24 30.54
CA GLY A 486 -13.44 -1.37 29.38
C GLY A 486 -13.62 -2.11 28.06
N PHE A 487 -14.03 -3.38 28.09
CA PHE A 487 -14.37 -4.18 26.92
C PHE A 487 -15.87 -4.12 26.57
N ALA A 488 -16.20 -4.29 25.30
CA ALA A 488 -17.56 -4.29 24.78
C ALA A 488 -18.35 -5.50 25.30
N THR A 489 -19.52 -5.26 25.91
CA THR A 489 -20.35 -6.31 26.51
C THR A 489 -20.89 -7.31 25.49
N ASN A 490 -21.05 -6.88 24.23
CA ASN A 490 -21.54 -7.70 23.13
C ASN A 490 -20.46 -8.59 22.48
N ARG A 491 -19.22 -8.57 23.02
CA ARG A 491 -18.14 -9.47 22.59
C ARG A 491 -18.07 -10.71 23.45
N SER A 492 -17.80 -11.85 22.81
CA SER A 492 -17.36 -13.04 23.53
C SER A 492 -15.89 -12.87 23.89
N MET A 493 -15.51 -13.19 25.13
CA MET A 493 -14.11 -13.11 25.56
C MET A 493 -13.39 -14.41 25.18
N PRO A 494 -12.11 -14.35 24.77
CA PRO A 494 -11.35 -15.53 24.44
C PRO A 494 -11.12 -16.40 25.69
N THR A 495 -11.38 -17.69 25.55
CA THR A 495 -11.16 -18.70 26.59
C THR A 495 -9.72 -19.22 26.54
N LEU A 496 -9.23 -19.75 27.67
CA LEU A 496 -7.96 -20.46 27.75
C LEU A 496 -8.17 -21.96 27.52
N HIS A 497 -7.25 -22.57 26.79
CA HIS A 497 -7.22 -24.01 26.60
C HIS A 497 -6.79 -24.73 27.89
N LYS A 498 -7.29 -25.96 28.10
CA LYS A 498 -7.03 -26.74 29.33
C LYS A 498 -5.55 -27.06 29.53
N THR A 499 -4.83 -27.26 28.43
CA THR A 499 -3.39 -27.56 28.41
C THR A 499 -2.72 -26.61 27.43
N THR A 500 -1.73 -25.84 27.89
CA THR A 500 -0.94 -24.96 27.02
C THR A 500 -0.15 -25.76 26.00
N LEU A 501 0.12 -25.22 24.81
CA LEU A 501 0.89 -25.90 23.77
C LEU A 501 2.27 -26.36 24.29
N ARG A 502 3.01 -25.49 25.00
CA ARG A 502 4.34 -25.85 25.55
C ARG A 502 4.30 -27.07 26.47
N LYS A 503 3.34 -27.11 27.41
CA LYS A 503 3.16 -28.25 28.33
C LYS A 503 2.81 -29.53 27.57
N TRP A 504 1.92 -29.44 26.58
CA TRP A 504 1.58 -30.58 25.73
C TRP A 504 2.81 -31.08 24.97
N TRP A 505 3.57 -30.18 24.34
CA TRP A 505 4.76 -30.50 23.57
C TRP A 505 5.84 -31.21 24.40
N GLN A 506 6.12 -30.71 25.61
CA GLN A 506 7.07 -31.35 26.54
C GLN A 506 6.65 -32.78 26.94
N LYS A 507 5.33 -33.03 27.04
CA LYS A 507 4.81 -34.38 27.29
C LYS A 507 4.97 -35.25 26.04
N HIS A 508 4.54 -34.76 24.88
CA HIS A 508 4.65 -35.43 23.58
C HIS A 508 6.09 -35.85 23.25
N GLN A 509 7.06 -34.97 23.46
CA GLN A 509 8.48 -35.28 23.26
C GLN A 509 8.99 -36.39 24.18
N ARG A 510 8.63 -36.36 25.47
CA ARG A 510 9.00 -37.43 26.41
C ARG A 510 8.38 -38.78 26.04
N GLU A 511 7.14 -38.78 25.58
CA GLU A 511 6.45 -39.98 25.10
C GLU A 511 7.09 -40.52 23.83
N LYS A 512 7.46 -39.63 22.89
CA LYS A 512 8.16 -39.99 21.65
C LYS A 512 9.53 -40.60 21.93
N SER A 513 10.37 -39.98 22.76
CA SER A 513 11.69 -40.51 23.15
C SER A 513 11.60 -41.90 23.80
N ARG A 514 10.58 -42.14 24.65
CA ARG A 514 10.33 -43.46 25.26
C ARG A 514 9.87 -44.52 24.25
N ALA A 515 9.18 -44.11 23.19
CA ALA A 515 8.76 -45.01 22.12
C ALA A 515 9.93 -45.39 21.20
N THR A 516 10.85 -44.46 20.93
CA THR A 516 12.05 -44.73 20.10
C THR A 516 13.06 -45.65 20.79
N GLU A 517 13.15 -45.67 22.12
CA GLU A 517 13.97 -46.65 22.87
C GLU A 517 13.51 -48.11 22.70
N LYS A 518 12.29 -48.35 22.17
CA LYS A 518 11.73 -49.70 21.96
C LYS A 518 11.65 -50.15 20.49
N GLN A 519 12.10 -49.35 19.53
CA GLN A 519 12.10 -49.74 18.11
C GLN A 519 13.43 -49.41 17.42
N LEU A 520 14.06 -50.43 16.83
CA LEU A 520 15.17 -50.32 15.89
C LEU A 520 14.79 -49.39 14.71
N PRO A 521 15.73 -48.62 14.15
CA PRO A 521 15.43 -47.68 13.08
C PRO A 521 14.96 -48.45 11.84
N VAL A 522 13.75 -48.16 11.38
CA VAL A 522 13.28 -48.63 10.07
C VAL A 522 14.09 -47.90 9.00
N ALA A 523 15.12 -48.59 8.51
CA ALA A 523 15.85 -48.19 7.32
C ALA A 523 14.94 -48.34 6.09
N GLY A 524 14.89 -47.30 5.25
CA GLY A 524 14.40 -47.44 3.88
C GLY A 524 13.18 -46.61 3.51
N TYR A 525 13.31 -45.28 3.52
CA TYR A 525 12.78 -44.42 2.46
C TYR A 525 13.51 -43.07 2.54
N ARG A 526 14.42 -42.82 1.59
CA ARG A 526 15.06 -41.50 1.46
C ARG A 526 14.04 -40.57 0.81
N LEU A 527 13.69 -39.46 1.47
CA LEU A 527 13.10 -38.31 0.75
C LEU A 527 14.08 -37.98 -0.40
N PRO A 528 13.62 -37.85 -1.66
CA PRO A 528 14.47 -37.37 -2.73
C PRO A 528 14.84 -35.92 -2.42
N GLY A 529 16.13 -35.59 -2.36
CA GLY A 529 16.62 -34.21 -2.28
C GLY A 529 17.26 -33.79 -0.96
N THR A 530 17.97 -32.66 -1.02
CA THR A 530 18.71 -31.97 0.05
C THR A 530 17.78 -31.29 1.08
N GLY A 531 16.55 -31.76 1.25
CA GLY A 531 15.43 -31.04 1.88
C GLY A 531 15.53 -30.85 3.40
N ILE A 532 14.90 -29.77 3.87
CA ILE A 532 14.74 -29.40 5.28
C ILE A 532 14.16 -30.60 6.05
N ARG A 533 14.89 -31.11 7.04
CA ARG A 533 14.44 -32.23 7.89
C ARG A 533 13.93 -31.79 9.25
N LYS A 534 14.42 -30.63 9.70
CA LYS A 534 14.19 -30.10 11.03
C LYS A 534 13.76 -28.65 10.90
N LEU A 535 12.73 -28.27 11.64
CA LEU A 535 12.23 -26.91 11.69
C LEU A 535 11.93 -26.50 13.13
N TYR A 536 11.98 -25.20 13.38
CA TYR A 536 11.57 -24.63 14.65
C TYR A 536 10.14 -24.13 14.58
N PHE A 537 9.34 -24.40 15.61
CA PHE A 537 7.97 -23.93 15.72
C PHE A 537 7.89 -22.81 16.76
N PHE A 538 7.46 -21.63 16.31
CA PHE A 538 7.26 -20.48 17.17
C PHE A 538 5.94 -20.63 17.95
N CYS A 539 6.06 -20.87 19.25
CA CYS A 539 4.93 -21.02 20.16
C CYS A 539 4.48 -19.65 20.71
N ASP A 540 3.78 -18.88 19.87
CA ASP A 540 3.33 -17.52 20.22
C ASP A 540 2.31 -17.49 21.37
N GLU A 541 2.08 -16.29 21.92
CA GLU A 541 1.22 -16.09 23.08
C GLU A 541 -0.24 -16.49 22.86
N PHE A 542 -0.79 -16.39 21.65
CA PHE A 542 -2.18 -16.75 21.38
C PHE A 542 -2.31 -18.25 21.16
N THR A 543 -1.42 -18.82 20.34
CA THR A 543 -1.36 -20.25 20.07
C THR A 543 -1.04 -21.05 21.33
N ASN A 544 -0.21 -20.55 22.24
CA ASN A 544 0.13 -21.28 23.46
C ASN A 544 -1.04 -21.40 24.44
N TYR A 545 -1.88 -20.36 24.54
CA TYR A 545 -2.88 -20.23 25.60
C TYR A 545 -4.32 -20.37 25.13
N ASN A 546 -4.70 -19.77 24.00
CA ASN A 546 -6.08 -19.82 23.47
C ASN A 546 -6.25 -20.96 22.46
N ASP A 547 -5.40 -20.97 21.45
CA ASP A 547 -5.55 -21.82 20.25
C ASP A 547 -4.58 -23.02 20.30
N ALA A 548 -4.38 -23.58 21.50
CA ALA A 548 -3.41 -24.65 21.71
C ALA A 548 -3.76 -25.92 20.92
N ASP A 549 -5.04 -26.20 20.69
CA ASP A 549 -5.50 -27.30 19.82
C ASP A 549 -5.06 -27.12 18.36
N ILE A 550 -5.10 -25.88 17.85
CA ILE A 550 -4.62 -25.56 16.50
C ILE A 550 -3.11 -25.73 16.42
N GLY A 551 -2.38 -25.27 17.44
CA GLY A 551 -0.93 -25.47 17.54
C GLY A 551 -0.52 -26.93 17.62
N ILE A 552 -1.28 -27.76 18.37
CA ILE A 552 -1.10 -29.21 18.42
C ILE A 552 -1.29 -29.82 17.02
N LYS A 553 -2.39 -29.49 16.34
CA LYS A 553 -2.64 -29.95 14.97
C LYS A 553 -1.53 -29.53 14.00
N ALA A 554 -1.00 -28.32 14.13
CA ALA A 554 0.11 -27.84 13.29
C ALA A 554 1.36 -28.69 13.43
N ILE A 555 1.76 -28.97 14.68
CA ILE A 555 2.92 -29.82 14.97
C ILE A 555 2.69 -31.23 14.46
N LEU A 556 1.53 -31.83 14.73
CA LEU A 556 1.21 -33.19 14.28
C LEU A 556 1.15 -33.29 12.75
N LEU A 557 0.61 -32.29 12.06
CA LEU A 557 0.61 -32.21 10.59
C LEU A 557 2.05 -32.24 10.05
N LEU A 558 2.92 -31.36 10.55
CA LEU A 558 4.32 -31.30 10.14
C LEU A 558 5.07 -32.60 10.44
N GLU A 559 4.84 -33.22 11.60
CA GLU A 559 5.43 -34.51 11.95
C GLU A 559 4.94 -35.65 11.04
N ARG A 560 3.64 -35.68 10.69
CA ARG A 560 3.09 -36.67 9.74
C ARG A 560 3.62 -36.44 8.32
N LEU A 561 3.90 -35.20 7.96
CA LEU A 561 4.62 -34.84 6.73
C LEU A 561 6.12 -35.13 6.78
N ARG A 562 6.61 -35.72 7.89
CA ARG A 562 7.98 -36.21 8.14
C ARG A 562 9.01 -35.13 8.49
N TYR A 563 8.58 -33.96 8.94
CA TYR A 563 9.48 -32.97 9.53
C TYR A 563 9.69 -33.22 11.02
N GLU A 564 10.93 -33.09 11.48
CA GLU A 564 11.25 -32.95 12.90
C GLU A 564 10.90 -31.52 13.34
N VAL A 565 9.94 -31.41 14.25
CA VAL A 565 9.50 -30.11 14.78
C VAL A 565 10.13 -29.91 16.14
N ILE A 566 10.67 -28.72 16.43
CA ILE A 566 11.18 -28.36 17.76
C ILE A 566 10.61 -27.00 18.17
N ILE A 567 10.08 -26.87 19.38
CA ILE A 567 9.81 -25.55 19.98
C ILE A 567 11.09 -25.08 20.66
N PRO A 568 11.81 -24.06 20.13
CA PRO A 568 13.02 -23.56 20.77
C PRO A 568 12.71 -22.75 22.03
N ASN A 569 13.74 -22.37 22.79
CA ASN A 569 13.57 -21.36 23.84
C ASN A 569 13.37 -19.99 23.19
N HIS A 570 12.32 -19.28 23.60
CA HIS A 570 11.97 -17.96 23.09
C HIS A 570 10.93 -17.29 24.00
N GLU A 571 10.83 -15.97 23.93
CA GLU A 571 9.82 -15.14 24.59
C GLU A 571 8.54 -15.04 23.74
N GLU A 572 7.52 -14.32 24.22
CA GLU A 572 6.36 -13.93 23.41
C GLU A 572 6.75 -13.11 22.16
N SER A 573 5.82 -12.90 21.23
CA SER A 573 6.13 -12.15 20.00
C SER A 573 6.34 -10.65 20.24
N GLY A 574 5.79 -10.10 21.31
CA GLY A 574 5.73 -8.66 21.57
C GLY A 574 4.57 -7.95 20.86
N ARG A 575 3.74 -8.67 20.09
CA ARG A 575 2.65 -8.08 19.29
C ARG A 575 1.62 -7.33 20.14
N ALA A 576 1.25 -7.85 21.31
CA ALA A 576 0.33 -7.17 22.23
C ALA A 576 0.88 -5.80 22.66
N TRP A 577 2.15 -5.73 23.04
CA TRP A 577 2.86 -4.50 23.41
C TRP A 577 2.93 -3.50 22.25
N LEU A 578 3.27 -3.96 21.04
CA LEU A 578 3.31 -3.13 19.83
C LEU A 578 1.95 -2.52 19.51
N SER A 579 0.89 -3.33 19.58
CA SER A 579 -0.48 -2.88 19.25
C SER A 579 -0.97 -1.75 20.16
N LYS A 580 -0.40 -1.63 21.36
CA LYS A 580 -0.73 -0.60 22.34
C LYS A 580 0.33 0.49 22.48
N GLY A 581 1.41 0.46 21.71
CA GLY A 581 2.42 1.52 21.70
C GLY A 581 3.43 1.45 22.84
N PHE A 582 3.66 0.28 23.44
CA PHE A 582 4.70 0.09 24.46
C PHE A 582 6.00 -0.40 23.80
N LEU A 583 6.61 0.46 23.00
CA LEU A 583 7.76 0.11 22.16
C LEU A 583 8.99 -0.31 22.94
N ARG A 584 9.32 0.34 24.07
CA ARG A 584 10.52 -0.04 24.85
C ARG A 584 10.43 -1.49 25.37
N HIS A 585 9.24 -1.93 25.75
CA HIS A 585 9.01 -3.31 26.18
C HIS A 585 9.08 -4.28 25.00
N ALA A 586 8.44 -3.92 23.87
CA ALA A 586 8.47 -4.71 22.66
C ALA A 586 9.90 -4.87 22.11
N GLN A 587 10.72 -3.82 22.16
CA GLN A 587 12.14 -3.84 21.80
C GLN A 587 12.92 -4.85 22.65
N GLY A 588 12.77 -4.81 23.98
CA GLY A 588 13.43 -5.77 24.86
C GLY A 588 13.06 -7.23 24.57
N ILE A 589 11.79 -7.49 24.21
CA ILE A 589 11.34 -8.83 23.76
C ILE A 589 11.97 -9.20 22.42
N ALA A 590 11.99 -8.26 21.46
CA ALA A 590 12.57 -8.48 20.14
C ALA A 590 14.06 -8.86 20.25
N ASN A 591 14.86 -8.10 21.01
CA ASN A 591 16.29 -8.34 21.17
C ASN A 591 16.58 -9.70 21.84
N LYS A 592 15.78 -10.09 22.86
CA LYS A 592 15.89 -11.43 23.45
C LYS A 592 15.61 -12.54 22.45
N ASN A 593 14.52 -12.41 21.68
CA ASN A 593 14.16 -13.39 20.67
C ASN A 593 15.22 -13.47 19.55
N ILE A 594 15.75 -12.34 19.09
CA ILE A 594 16.84 -12.30 18.10
C ILE A 594 18.07 -13.04 18.65
N SER A 595 18.48 -12.76 19.88
CA SER A 595 19.61 -13.41 20.54
C SER A 595 19.45 -14.93 20.67
N MET A 596 18.25 -15.39 21.04
CA MET A 596 17.97 -16.82 21.25
C MET A 596 17.81 -17.59 19.93
N LEU A 597 17.28 -16.96 18.89
CA LEU A 597 16.84 -17.65 17.67
C LEU A 597 17.81 -17.49 16.50
N SER A 598 18.54 -16.37 16.38
CA SER A 598 19.49 -16.16 15.27
C SER A 598 20.58 -17.24 15.15
N PRO A 599 21.10 -17.87 16.22
CA PRO A 599 22.07 -18.96 16.07
C PRO A 599 21.46 -20.27 15.57
N LEU A 600 20.13 -20.43 15.70
CA LEU A 600 19.40 -21.65 15.39
C LEU A 600 18.78 -21.61 13.99
N VAL A 601 18.26 -20.45 13.60
CA VAL A 601 17.39 -20.31 12.44
C VAL A 601 18.19 -19.95 11.19
N ASN A 602 18.09 -20.80 10.17
CA ASN A 602 18.73 -20.63 8.86
C ASN A 602 17.91 -21.36 7.78
N ALA A 603 18.39 -21.38 6.53
CA ALA A 603 17.67 -21.98 5.40
C ALA A 603 17.39 -23.49 5.57
N ALA A 604 18.23 -24.21 6.32
CA ALA A 604 18.06 -25.64 6.60
C ALA A 604 17.21 -25.92 7.85
N THR A 605 17.06 -24.94 8.75
CA THR A 605 16.26 -25.03 9.98
C THR A 605 15.42 -23.77 10.20
N PRO A 606 14.37 -23.56 9.39
CA PRO A 606 13.57 -22.34 9.44
C PRO A 606 12.68 -22.28 10.70
N LEU A 607 12.22 -21.08 11.03
CA LEU A 607 11.23 -20.83 12.10
C LEU A 607 9.83 -20.64 11.50
N ILE A 608 8.87 -21.44 11.96
CA ILE A 608 7.52 -21.49 11.43
C ILE A 608 6.51 -21.08 12.51
N GLY A 609 5.53 -20.26 12.16
CA GLY A 609 4.43 -19.87 13.06
C GLY A 609 3.06 -19.88 12.38
N ILE A 610 1.99 -19.91 13.17
CA ILE A 610 0.61 -20.02 12.66
C ILE A 610 -0.21 -18.74 12.85
N GLU A 611 0.02 -17.97 13.91
CA GLU A 611 -0.64 -16.68 14.11
C GLU A 611 0.06 -15.59 13.29
N PRO A 612 -0.56 -15.04 12.22
CA PRO A 612 0.11 -14.15 11.29
C PRO A 612 0.67 -12.91 11.98
N SER A 613 -0.09 -12.33 12.93
CA SER A 613 0.34 -11.10 13.57
C SER A 613 1.55 -11.28 14.49
N ALA A 614 1.73 -12.48 15.04
CA ALA A 614 2.86 -12.80 15.89
C ALA A 614 4.10 -13.18 15.08
N ILE A 615 3.99 -14.10 14.12
CA ILE A 615 5.17 -14.59 13.37
C ILE A 615 5.74 -13.55 12.40
N LEU A 616 4.91 -12.67 11.86
CA LEU A 616 5.36 -11.64 10.92
C LEU A 616 6.06 -10.45 11.61
N THR A 617 6.06 -10.35 12.95
CA THR A 617 6.86 -9.32 13.65
C THR A 617 8.35 -9.47 13.34
N PHE A 618 8.83 -10.70 13.20
CA PHE A 618 10.23 -11.01 12.89
C PHE A 618 10.66 -10.46 11.52
N ARG A 619 9.73 -10.41 10.56
CA ARG A 619 9.98 -9.94 9.18
C ARG A 619 9.75 -8.45 8.98
N ASP A 620 9.17 -7.78 9.98
CA ASP A 620 8.79 -6.38 9.89
C ASP A 620 9.31 -5.61 11.12
N GLU A 621 8.55 -5.55 12.21
CA GLU A 621 8.87 -4.65 13.33
C GLU A 621 10.18 -4.98 14.06
N TYR A 622 10.60 -6.24 14.11
CA TYR A 622 11.84 -6.63 14.82
C TYR A 622 13.07 -5.99 14.19
N ILE A 623 13.11 -5.92 12.86
CA ILE A 623 14.23 -5.31 12.14
C ILE A 623 14.38 -3.84 12.52
N ASP A 624 13.25 -3.15 12.69
CA ASP A 624 13.21 -1.72 13.01
C ASP A 624 13.32 -1.42 14.52
N LEU A 625 13.15 -2.41 15.38
CA LEU A 625 13.30 -2.30 16.85
C LEU A 625 14.64 -2.81 17.35
N ALA A 626 15.32 -3.67 16.58
CA ALA A 626 16.57 -4.26 16.98
C ALA A 626 17.59 -3.19 17.38
N ASP A 627 18.29 -3.45 18.48
CA ASP A 627 19.45 -2.65 18.88
C ASP A 627 20.51 -2.68 17.76
N ASP A 628 21.38 -1.67 17.72
CA ASP A 628 22.35 -1.50 16.64
C ASP A 628 23.24 -2.74 16.43
N ASP A 629 23.64 -3.41 17.52
CA ASP A 629 24.47 -4.63 17.50
C ASP A 629 23.70 -5.89 17.06
N GLN A 630 22.36 -5.86 17.09
CA GLN A 630 21.50 -6.98 16.70
C GLN A 630 20.83 -6.78 15.33
N PHE A 631 21.01 -5.62 14.71
CA PHE A 631 20.36 -5.24 13.46
C PHE A 631 20.58 -6.25 12.33
N ASP A 632 21.84 -6.65 12.09
CA ASP A 632 22.15 -7.62 11.04
C ASP A 632 21.62 -9.02 11.39
N ALA A 633 21.68 -9.43 12.66
CA ALA A 633 21.12 -10.69 13.12
C ALA A 633 19.60 -10.73 12.89
N ALA A 634 18.88 -9.64 13.17
CA ALA A 634 17.45 -9.51 12.91
C ALA A 634 17.12 -9.67 11.42
N LYS A 635 17.90 -9.02 10.53
CA LYS A 635 17.74 -9.13 9.07
C LYS A 635 18.00 -10.54 8.55
N GLN A 636 19.00 -11.24 9.07
CA GLN A 636 19.29 -12.60 8.65
C GLN A 636 18.25 -13.59 9.18
N LEU A 637 17.82 -13.42 10.43
CA LEU A 637 16.75 -14.20 11.03
C LEU A 637 15.47 -14.09 10.19
N ALA A 638 15.04 -12.87 9.88
CA ALA A 638 13.82 -12.57 9.11
C ALA A 638 13.70 -13.34 7.78
N LYS A 639 14.80 -13.64 7.09
CA LYS A 639 14.80 -14.37 5.82
C LYS A 639 14.33 -15.82 5.93
N ASN A 640 14.42 -16.40 7.13
CA ASN A 640 14.15 -17.81 7.40
C ASN A 640 13.00 -17.99 8.42
N VAL A 641 12.15 -16.96 8.56
CA VAL A 641 10.92 -17.01 9.35
C VAL A 641 9.73 -17.05 8.39
N PHE A 642 8.85 -18.03 8.54
CA PHE A 642 7.72 -18.22 7.63
C PHE A 642 6.40 -18.42 8.38
N MET A 643 5.32 -17.97 7.79
CA MET A 643 4.02 -18.55 8.12
C MET A 643 3.98 -20.01 7.64
N ILE A 644 3.24 -20.86 8.35
CA ILE A 644 3.14 -22.29 8.01
C ILE A 644 2.64 -22.56 6.59
N ASP A 645 1.78 -21.71 6.05
CA ASP A 645 1.27 -21.82 4.69
C ASP A 645 2.32 -21.44 3.63
N GLU A 646 3.16 -20.43 3.89
CA GLU A 646 4.32 -20.12 3.04
C GLU A 646 5.29 -21.29 2.98
N PHE A 647 5.59 -21.89 4.14
CA PHE A 647 6.49 -23.04 4.20
C PHE A 647 5.93 -24.25 3.46
N ILE A 648 4.67 -24.63 3.73
CA ILE A 648 4.05 -25.79 3.06
C ILE A 648 3.92 -25.55 1.56
N ALA A 649 3.53 -24.34 1.11
CA ALA A 649 3.49 -23.99 -0.30
C ALA A 649 4.86 -24.17 -0.98
N SER A 650 5.94 -23.68 -0.36
CA SER A 650 7.29 -23.87 -0.90
C SER A 650 7.70 -25.34 -0.96
N GLU A 651 7.33 -26.15 0.03
CA GLU A 651 7.63 -27.59 0.05
C GLU A 651 6.78 -28.38 -0.97
N ILE A 652 5.59 -27.89 -1.33
CA ILE A 652 4.79 -28.40 -2.46
C ILE A 652 5.50 -28.11 -3.78
N GLU A 653 5.92 -26.86 -3.98
CA GLU A 653 6.63 -26.43 -5.20
C GLU A 653 7.93 -27.22 -5.41
N GLN A 654 8.66 -27.51 -4.33
CA GLN A 654 9.88 -28.33 -4.36
C GLN A 654 9.62 -29.84 -4.53
N GLY A 655 8.36 -30.28 -4.50
CA GLY A 655 7.97 -31.69 -4.61
C GLY A 655 8.17 -32.53 -3.34
N ASN A 656 8.48 -31.91 -2.19
CA ASN A 656 8.61 -32.60 -0.91
C ASN A 656 7.24 -32.97 -0.31
N ILE A 657 6.19 -32.24 -0.69
CA ILE A 657 4.81 -32.52 -0.31
C ILE A 657 3.94 -32.76 -1.55
N SER A 658 3.42 -33.98 -1.64
CA SER A 658 2.62 -34.43 -2.77
C SER A 658 1.15 -34.64 -2.40
N LYS A 659 0.26 -34.48 -3.39
CA LYS A 659 -1.20 -34.55 -3.22
C LYS A 659 -1.71 -35.94 -2.83
N GLU A 660 -0.95 -37.00 -3.10
CA GLU A 660 -1.33 -38.40 -2.83
C GLU A 660 -1.45 -38.71 -1.34
N ARG A 661 -0.85 -37.87 -0.48
CA ARG A 661 -0.97 -37.97 0.98
C ARG A 661 -2.29 -37.41 1.52
N PHE A 662 -3.12 -36.82 0.66
CA PHE A 662 -4.35 -36.11 1.05
C PHE A 662 -5.59 -36.76 0.45
N THR A 663 -6.72 -36.52 1.10
CA THR A 663 -8.03 -37.00 0.65
C THR A 663 -8.41 -36.45 -0.72
N LYS A 664 -9.28 -37.20 -1.40
CA LYS A 664 -9.91 -36.81 -2.67
C LYS A 664 -11.33 -36.31 -2.48
N GLU A 665 -11.77 -36.07 -1.25
CA GLU A 665 -13.10 -35.52 -0.99
C GLU A 665 -13.28 -34.14 -1.62
N LYS A 666 -14.47 -33.91 -2.18
CA LYS A 666 -14.84 -32.60 -2.71
C LYS A 666 -15.18 -31.64 -1.56
N ARG A 667 -14.51 -30.49 -1.51
CA ARG A 667 -14.79 -29.42 -0.55
C ARG A 667 -14.68 -28.05 -1.20
N LEU A 668 -15.48 -27.10 -0.71
CA LEU A 668 -15.36 -25.68 -1.02
C LEU A 668 -14.86 -24.96 0.22
N VAL A 669 -13.79 -24.18 0.07
CA VAL A 669 -13.17 -23.39 1.13
C VAL A 669 -13.26 -21.91 0.77
N LYS A 670 -13.88 -21.12 1.64
CA LYS A 670 -13.92 -19.65 1.55
C LYS A 670 -12.87 -19.07 2.49
N LEU A 671 -11.83 -18.46 1.92
CA LEU A 671 -10.65 -18.02 2.65
C LEU A 671 -10.67 -16.50 2.91
N HIS A 672 -10.65 -16.10 4.17
CA HIS A 672 -10.35 -14.73 4.58
C HIS A 672 -8.85 -14.57 4.88
N GLY A 673 -8.14 -13.84 4.03
CA GLY A 673 -6.73 -13.50 4.26
C GLY A 673 -6.54 -12.49 5.40
N HIS A 674 -5.59 -12.73 6.29
CA HIS A 674 -5.31 -11.86 7.43
C HIS A 674 -4.69 -10.52 6.96
N CYS A 675 -5.01 -9.40 7.62
CA CYS A 675 -4.55 -8.09 7.16
C CYS A 675 -3.02 -7.93 7.17
N GLN A 676 -2.32 -8.44 8.19
CA GLN A 676 -0.85 -8.45 8.20
C GLN A 676 -0.25 -9.44 7.21
N GLN A 677 -0.92 -10.57 6.96
CA GLN A 677 -0.50 -11.52 5.93
C GLN A 677 -0.55 -10.87 4.54
N LYS A 678 -1.60 -10.10 4.23
CA LYS A 678 -1.70 -9.32 2.99
C LYS A 678 -0.63 -8.23 2.88
N ALA A 679 -0.22 -7.63 3.99
CA ALA A 679 0.72 -6.51 3.99
C ALA A 679 2.19 -6.92 3.91
N VAL A 680 2.57 -8.02 4.57
CA VAL A 680 3.98 -8.45 4.72
C VAL A 680 4.30 -9.72 3.93
N SER A 681 3.29 -10.54 3.66
CA SER A 681 3.39 -11.85 3.02
C SER A 681 2.42 -11.92 1.82
N SER A 682 1.79 -13.07 1.57
CA SER A 682 0.81 -13.33 0.52
C SER A 682 -0.29 -14.25 1.02
N VAL A 683 -1.51 -14.03 0.55
CA VAL A 683 -2.63 -14.98 0.74
C VAL A 683 -2.54 -16.13 -0.27
N GLY A 684 -1.73 -15.97 -1.34
CA GLY A 684 -1.54 -16.99 -2.37
C GLY A 684 -1.03 -18.31 -1.80
N SER A 685 -0.09 -18.29 -0.86
CA SER A 685 0.44 -19.50 -0.22
C SER A 685 -0.62 -20.26 0.56
N SER A 686 -1.55 -19.56 1.23
CA SER A 686 -2.73 -20.20 1.83
C SER A 686 -3.63 -20.87 0.79
N VAL A 687 -3.82 -20.26 -0.39
CA VAL A 687 -4.60 -20.85 -1.49
C VAL A 687 -3.91 -22.10 -2.03
N GLU A 688 -2.62 -22.03 -2.32
CA GLU A 688 -1.82 -23.14 -2.81
C GLU A 688 -1.82 -24.32 -1.84
N MET A 689 -1.51 -24.06 -0.57
CA MET A 689 -1.56 -25.05 0.51
C MET A 689 -2.92 -25.75 0.60
N LEU A 690 -4.02 -24.98 0.58
CA LEU A 690 -5.38 -25.53 0.72
C LEU A 690 -5.94 -26.15 -0.57
N SER A 691 -5.28 -25.92 -1.72
CA SER A 691 -5.64 -26.53 -3.00
C SER A 691 -4.87 -27.83 -3.26
N LEU A 692 -3.96 -28.22 -2.35
CA LEU A 692 -3.20 -29.46 -2.46
C LEU A 692 -4.09 -30.72 -2.49
N PRO A 693 -5.15 -30.86 -1.64
CA PRO A 693 -6.11 -31.95 -1.80
C PRO A 693 -6.86 -31.84 -3.14
N GLU A 694 -6.86 -32.93 -3.91
CA GLU A 694 -7.18 -32.94 -5.36
C GLU A 694 -8.52 -32.27 -5.74
N ASN A 695 -9.53 -32.37 -4.88
CA ASN A 695 -10.89 -31.87 -5.15
C ASN A 695 -11.31 -30.69 -4.26
N TYR A 696 -10.34 -30.00 -3.65
CA TYR A 696 -10.61 -28.78 -2.88
C TYR A 696 -10.64 -27.57 -3.82
N LYS A 697 -11.72 -26.78 -3.73
CA LYS A 697 -11.82 -25.48 -4.40
C LYS A 697 -11.66 -24.38 -3.35
N VAL A 698 -10.64 -23.55 -3.50
CA VAL A 698 -10.37 -22.43 -2.58
C VAL A 698 -10.72 -21.11 -3.25
N GLU A 699 -11.58 -20.33 -2.60
CA GLU A 699 -12.01 -19.02 -3.09
C GLU A 699 -11.74 -17.96 -2.02
N ILE A 700 -10.90 -16.97 -2.37
CA ILE A 700 -10.60 -15.85 -1.47
C ILE A 700 -11.84 -14.96 -1.34
N ILE A 701 -12.21 -14.64 -0.10
CA ILE A 701 -13.18 -13.60 0.20
C ILE A 701 -12.48 -12.25 -0.03
N PRO A 702 -12.97 -11.37 -0.93
CA PRO A 702 -12.32 -10.10 -1.31
C PRO A 702 -12.49 -9.00 -0.24
N SER A 703 -12.38 -9.40 1.03
CA SER A 703 -12.48 -8.54 2.21
C SER A 703 -11.12 -7.91 2.50
N GLY A 704 -11.10 -6.66 2.98
CA GLY A 704 -9.87 -6.00 3.43
C GLY A 704 -9.44 -6.49 4.82
N CYS A 705 -10.20 -6.11 5.85
CA CYS A 705 -9.96 -6.44 7.26
C CYS A 705 -11.21 -7.07 7.90
N CYS A 706 -11.02 -7.87 8.95
CA CYS A 706 -12.12 -8.36 9.80
C CYS A 706 -12.64 -7.30 10.80
N GLY A 707 -11.94 -6.17 10.98
CA GLY A 707 -12.32 -5.14 11.95
C GLY A 707 -11.87 -5.38 13.38
N MET A 708 -11.25 -6.52 13.71
CA MET A 708 -10.82 -6.82 15.08
C MET A 708 -9.45 -6.27 15.45
N ALA A 709 -8.47 -6.41 14.55
CA ALA A 709 -7.07 -5.99 14.74
C ALA A 709 -6.52 -6.24 16.16
N GLY A 710 -6.52 -7.52 16.56
CA GLY A 710 -6.18 -7.91 17.92
C GLY A 710 -7.25 -7.46 18.90
N SER A 711 -6.91 -6.47 19.73
CA SER A 711 -7.77 -5.98 20.81
C SER A 711 -8.74 -4.86 20.41
N PHE A 712 -8.52 -4.20 19.27
CA PHE A 712 -9.31 -3.02 18.87
C PHE A 712 -10.82 -3.32 18.87
N GLY A 713 -11.26 -4.40 18.24
CA GLY A 713 -12.68 -4.77 18.21
C GLY A 713 -13.30 -5.20 19.55
N TYR A 714 -12.48 -5.41 20.58
CA TYR A 714 -12.94 -5.68 21.95
C TYR A 714 -13.18 -4.41 22.75
N GLU A 715 -12.63 -3.26 22.35
CA GLU A 715 -12.78 -2.01 23.09
C GLU A 715 -14.20 -1.49 22.97
N ARG A 716 -14.76 -1.02 24.08
CA ARG A 716 -16.17 -0.59 24.15
C ARG A 716 -16.50 0.48 23.09
N GLU A 717 -15.64 1.46 22.93
CA GLU A 717 -15.76 2.57 21.98
C GLU A 717 -15.53 2.15 20.51
N HIS A 718 -14.86 1.03 20.27
CA HIS A 718 -14.51 0.56 18.92
C HIS A 718 -15.36 -0.60 18.42
N TYR A 719 -16.27 -1.14 19.25
CA TYR A 719 -17.13 -2.25 18.87
C TYR A 719 -17.95 -1.98 17.61
N GLU A 720 -18.65 -0.84 17.56
CA GLU A 720 -19.53 -0.48 16.43
C GLU A 720 -18.74 -0.32 15.13
N ILE A 721 -17.59 0.35 15.18
CA ILE A 721 -16.75 0.52 13.98
C ILE A 721 -16.12 -0.81 13.54
N SER A 722 -15.74 -1.67 14.49
CA SER A 722 -15.27 -3.03 14.23
C SER A 722 -16.30 -3.86 13.47
N MET A 723 -17.56 -3.83 13.92
CA MET A 723 -18.68 -4.50 13.25
C MET A 723 -18.95 -3.90 11.86
N LYS A 724 -18.97 -2.57 11.74
CA LYS A 724 -19.13 -1.90 10.44
C LYS A 724 -18.07 -2.32 9.43
N ILE A 725 -16.79 -2.38 9.84
CA ILE A 725 -15.70 -2.86 8.97
C ILE A 725 -15.96 -4.29 8.49
N ALA A 726 -16.38 -5.17 9.40
CA ALA A 726 -16.63 -6.57 9.08
C ALA A 726 -17.85 -6.76 8.15
N GLU A 727 -18.88 -5.93 8.31
CA GLU A 727 -20.09 -5.93 7.46
C GLU A 727 -19.86 -5.37 6.05
N LEU A 728 -18.71 -4.72 5.77
CA LEU A 728 -18.42 -4.25 4.41
C LEU A 728 -18.34 -5.40 3.40
N VAL A 729 -17.73 -6.52 3.79
CA VAL A 729 -17.52 -7.67 2.88
C VAL A 729 -17.51 -9.01 3.63
N LEU A 730 -16.76 -9.12 4.73
CA LEU A 730 -16.48 -10.42 5.36
C LEU A 730 -17.74 -11.11 5.89
N LEU A 731 -18.51 -10.44 6.75
CA LEU A 731 -19.69 -11.05 7.37
C LEU A 731 -20.78 -11.39 6.34
N PRO A 732 -21.13 -10.51 5.37
CA PRO A 732 -22.05 -10.88 4.30
C PRO A 732 -21.56 -12.07 3.49
N ALA A 733 -20.28 -12.11 3.13
CA ALA A 733 -19.71 -13.20 2.34
C ALA A 733 -19.79 -14.55 3.04
N VAL A 734 -19.62 -14.58 4.37
CA VAL A 734 -19.75 -15.79 5.20
C VAL A 734 -21.21 -16.16 5.43
N ARG A 735 -22.06 -15.18 5.77
CA ARG A 735 -23.50 -15.35 6.04
C ARG A 735 -24.22 -15.99 4.85
N ASN A 736 -23.81 -15.64 3.63
CA ASN A 736 -24.40 -16.14 2.39
C ASN A 736 -23.89 -17.54 1.98
N GLN A 737 -23.01 -18.19 2.75
CA GLN A 737 -22.53 -19.54 2.44
C GLN A 737 -23.41 -20.62 3.07
N PRO A 738 -23.71 -21.72 2.35
CA PRO A 738 -24.31 -22.91 2.92
C PRO A 738 -23.50 -23.47 4.12
N PRO A 739 -24.14 -24.22 5.05
CA PRO A 739 -23.46 -24.80 6.21
C PRO A 739 -22.27 -25.73 5.88
N GLY A 740 -22.34 -26.46 4.77
CA GLY A 740 -21.28 -27.39 4.34
C GLY A 740 -20.03 -26.73 3.74
N VAL A 741 -20.04 -25.42 3.52
CA VAL A 741 -18.87 -24.67 3.02
C VAL A 741 -17.93 -24.37 4.19
N ILE A 742 -16.65 -24.68 4.02
CA ILE A 742 -15.62 -24.43 5.02
C ILE A 742 -15.24 -22.96 4.96
N ILE A 743 -15.24 -22.28 6.12
CA ILE A 743 -14.76 -20.91 6.27
C ILE A 743 -13.36 -20.97 6.88
N ALA A 744 -12.37 -20.40 6.19
CA ALA A 744 -10.97 -20.42 6.61
C ALA A 744 -10.48 -19.02 6.99
N ALA A 745 -9.80 -18.89 8.12
CA ALA A 745 -9.11 -17.67 8.55
C ALA A 745 -7.92 -17.99 9.45
N ALA A 746 -6.73 -17.50 9.10
CA ALA A 746 -5.48 -17.78 9.85
C ALA A 746 -5.36 -17.00 11.17
N GLY A 747 -5.91 -15.79 11.27
CA GLY A 747 -5.80 -14.98 12.49
C GLY A 747 -6.84 -15.34 13.56
N THR A 748 -6.39 -15.44 14.80
CA THR A 748 -7.20 -15.70 16.01
C THR A 748 -8.36 -14.72 16.12
N SER A 749 -8.07 -13.43 15.97
CA SER A 749 -9.07 -12.37 16.05
C SER A 749 -10.05 -12.40 14.87
N CYS A 750 -9.61 -12.82 13.67
CA CYS A 750 -10.51 -12.98 12.53
C CYS A 750 -11.54 -14.09 12.77
N ARG A 751 -11.11 -15.23 13.35
CA ARG A 751 -12.02 -16.33 13.71
C ARG A 751 -13.06 -15.88 14.74
N HIS A 752 -12.64 -15.12 15.77
CA HIS A 752 -13.55 -14.54 16.74
C HIS A 752 -14.58 -13.58 16.10
N GLN A 753 -14.17 -12.74 15.15
CA GLN A 753 -15.12 -11.87 14.44
C GLN A 753 -16.21 -12.66 13.72
N VAL A 754 -15.83 -13.73 13.00
CA VAL A 754 -16.78 -14.56 12.27
C VAL A 754 -17.74 -15.26 13.24
N LYS A 755 -17.22 -15.77 14.36
CA LYS A 755 -18.04 -16.38 15.41
C LYS A 755 -19.05 -15.39 16.00
N ASP A 756 -18.59 -14.23 16.46
CA ASP A 756 -19.46 -13.23 17.11
C ASP A 756 -20.42 -12.57 16.12
N GLY A 757 -20.00 -12.35 14.86
CA GLY A 757 -20.78 -11.60 13.88
C GLY A 757 -21.82 -12.42 13.12
N VAL A 758 -21.59 -13.71 12.89
CA VAL A 758 -22.51 -14.57 12.10
C VAL A 758 -22.72 -15.97 12.70
N GLY A 759 -22.20 -16.26 13.89
CA GLY A 759 -22.40 -17.56 14.56
C GLY A 759 -21.73 -18.75 13.86
N ARG A 760 -20.85 -18.51 12.89
CA ARG A 760 -20.13 -19.57 12.14
C ARG A 760 -18.75 -19.80 12.76
N ARG A 761 -18.34 -21.07 12.85
CA ARG A 761 -16.96 -21.43 13.19
C ARG A 761 -16.08 -21.31 11.93
N ALA A 762 -15.15 -20.36 11.94
CA ALA A 762 -14.06 -20.34 10.97
C ALA A 762 -12.91 -21.21 11.48
N LEU A 763 -12.36 -22.04 10.60
CA LEU A 763 -11.22 -22.91 10.88
C LEU A 763 -9.91 -22.22 10.50
N HIS A 764 -8.83 -22.55 11.21
CA HIS A 764 -7.49 -22.21 10.77
C HIS A 764 -7.12 -23.06 9.54
N PRO A 765 -6.43 -22.52 8.51
CA PRO A 765 -6.00 -23.28 7.34
C PRO A 765 -5.30 -24.61 7.64
N VAL A 766 -4.45 -24.64 8.68
CA VAL A 766 -3.80 -25.86 9.19
C VAL A 766 -4.78 -26.92 9.66
N GLU A 767 -5.90 -26.56 10.33
CA GLU A 767 -6.89 -27.55 10.74
C GLU A 767 -7.48 -28.23 9.51
N ILE A 768 -7.81 -27.45 8.48
CA ILE A 768 -8.39 -27.94 7.23
C ILE A 768 -7.43 -28.90 6.53
N LEU A 769 -6.15 -28.51 6.40
CA LEU A 769 -5.15 -29.36 5.75
C LEU A 769 -4.83 -30.61 6.59
N SER A 770 -4.76 -30.48 7.92
CA SER A 770 -4.53 -31.59 8.84
C SER A 770 -5.66 -32.62 8.78
N ASP A 771 -6.91 -32.17 8.70
CA ASP A 771 -8.08 -33.05 8.61
C ASP A 771 -8.19 -33.72 7.23
N ALA A 772 -7.50 -33.18 6.22
CA ALA A 772 -7.42 -33.74 4.86
C ALA A 772 -6.30 -34.78 4.67
N LEU A 773 -5.36 -34.92 5.62
CA LEU A 773 -4.20 -35.81 5.51
C LEU A 773 -4.56 -37.27 5.84
N LEU A 774 -4.16 -38.22 4.98
CA LEU A 774 -4.45 -39.66 5.09
C LEU A 774 -3.60 -40.38 6.15
#